data_AF-A0A1L9TSW6-F1
#
_entry.id   AF-A0A1L9TSW6-F1
#
_cell.length_a   1.000
_cell.length_b   1.000
_cell.length_c   1.000
_cell.angle_alpha   90.00
_cell.angle_beta   90.00
_cell.angle_gamma   90.00
#
_symmetry.space_group_name_H-M   'P 1'
#
loop_
_entity.id
_entity.type
_entity.pdbx_description
1 polymer ?
#
loop_
_entity_poly.entity_id
_entity_poly.type
_entity_poly.pdbx_seq_one_letter_code
_entity_poly.pdbx_strand_id
1 'polypeptide(L)'
;MPSTTQTDVLICGSGSAGLSAATWLARYGIPCKILERRPGPMTMGQADGVQCRTVEIFESFGMGEELLREAYHVLEVAFWADDGTGSGRVVRSGRAADVQPGLSHCPHVILNQARINGLFIEAMRKFNGQEIEYGWDVKGVQVLGEGEYPVKVTAEKAGKEQSFEAKYVLACDGAHSTVRKALGYNMIGDSSDAVWGVMDMVPRTNFPDIRKKVSIRSKAGNLLIIPREGENRNLTRFYIELPAGTRAKDVKLEDLQQASRNILSQYEVDFTETVWWSAYAIGQRHADFFHKDYRVFLGGDACHTHSPKAGQGMNVSLQDGYNMGWKLAHVLKGLAPPSLLETYVLERQKVAIDLINFDRYFSKLFSTKGNASPEEFQEGFVKSGKYTAGLTAKYDESPITTDLGLSDLAKNIIVGMRLPSSQVVRHCDSKPVQLATSFKSDGRWRVMVFAGDLGIPQNKTRLDAIGAYLGSNESPLQTFRLNGGDSDSLIEPILVGYGPRHNVELEQIPPAFYPITGKNQIKDLHKIFFDDEAYNKTHGHLYEHLGINPQNGVIVIVRPDQSGKAFRMSSKFNYTVAPHLEEFAVPFPTFRAANPNYAHFVGGGLIFSRTAVPEDQGIKNGAEGEKTPPPFRLLLLQRAFEDSYGGHWEGPGGSCDPEDETLLDGVAREVFEEAGLRVSRFVELVGKDEWAKLRSDRVDIVAKYTFLVEVHEAKPAVSGGDHDEGRLPANKLGNGTVVPGLERGWEHRIKLDPAEHRAFEWVTEEEIRQGEEDSEGKFKSFAGQGKTMLDAFQMLRERSLLA
;
A
#
# COMPACT_ATOMS: atom_id res chain seq x y z
N MET A 1 21.33 -4.55 39.74
CA MET A 1 20.29 -4.35 38.71
C MET A 1 20.76 -5.11 37.47
N PRO A 2 19.95 -6.01 36.87
CA PRO A 2 20.28 -6.52 35.54
C PRO A 2 20.43 -5.32 34.58
N SER A 3 21.44 -5.35 33.71
CA SER A 3 21.70 -4.26 32.76
C SER A 3 20.58 -4.20 31.72
N THR A 4 19.79 -3.13 31.72
CA THR A 4 18.79 -2.87 30.70
C THR A 4 19.46 -2.38 29.42
N THR A 5 19.09 -2.94 28.26
CA THR A 5 19.58 -2.48 26.95
C THR A 5 18.46 -1.82 26.16
N GLN A 6 18.69 -0.61 25.68
CA GLN A 6 17.72 0.14 24.87
C GLN A 6 17.97 -0.03 23.37
N THR A 7 16.90 -0.03 22.57
CA THR A 7 16.96 -0.12 21.10
C THR A 7 15.72 0.50 20.46
N ASP A 8 15.82 1.07 19.26
CA ASP A 8 14.63 1.58 18.58
C ASP A 8 13.66 0.45 18.20
N VAL A 9 14.19 -0.65 17.67
CA VAL A 9 13.39 -1.80 17.23
C VAL A 9 14.00 -3.09 17.76
N LEU A 10 13.17 -3.90 18.40
CA LEU A 10 13.50 -5.25 18.82
C LEU A 10 12.63 -6.27 18.06
N ILE A 11 13.26 -7.19 17.36
CA ILE A 11 12.61 -8.27 16.62
C ILE A 11 12.79 -9.57 17.39
N CYS A 12 11.69 -10.19 17.78
CA CYS A 12 11.68 -11.48 18.47
C CYS A 12 11.51 -12.59 17.43
N GLY A 13 12.59 -13.28 17.08
CA GLY A 13 12.62 -14.38 16.12
C GLY A 13 13.20 -13.98 14.75
N SER A 14 14.12 -14.80 14.25
CA SER A 14 14.74 -14.66 12.92
C SER A 14 14.07 -15.55 11.86
N GLY A 15 12.74 -15.59 11.89
CA GLY A 15 11.92 -16.17 10.82
C GLY A 15 11.83 -15.23 9.61
N SER A 16 11.22 -15.68 8.51
CA SER A 16 11.16 -14.91 7.26
C SER A 16 10.46 -13.55 7.40
N ALA A 17 9.46 -13.44 8.28
CA ALA A 17 8.83 -12.15 8.62
C ALA A 17 9.83 -11.17 9.26
N GLY A 18 10.53 -11.61 10.32
CA GLY A 18 11.49 -10.78 11.05
C GLY A 18 12.67 -10.36 10.18
N LEU A 19 13.20 -11.29 9.38
CA LEU A 19 14.31 -11.02 8.46
C LEU A 19 13.92 -10.05 7.33
N SER A 20 12.70 -10.16 6.80
CA SER A 20 12.21 -9.22 5.79
C SER A 20 12.07 -7.79 6.34
N ALA A 21 11.54 -7.63 7.57
CA ALA A 21 11.46 -6.33 8.22
C ALA A 21 12.86 -5.78 8.56
N ALA A 22 13.74 -6.62 9.11
CA ALA A 22 15.11 -6.26 9.43
C ALA A 22 15.91 -5.82 8.20
N THR A 23 15.66 -6.41 7.03
CA THR A 23 16.32 -6.05 5.78
C THR A 23 15.93 -4.65 5.31
N TRP A 24 14.66 -4.27 5.46
CA TRP A 24 14.23 -2.89 5.27
C TRP A 24 14.96 -1.94 6.23
N LEU A 25 14.91 -2.20 7.53
CA LEU A 25 15.56 -1.36 8.54
C LEU A 25 17.07 -1.21 8.25
N ALA A 26 17.73 -2.31 7.88
CA ALA A 26 19.13 -2.32 7.49
C ALA A 26 19.39 -1.40 6.29
N ARG A 27 18.52 -1.44 5.28
CA ARG A 27 18.63 -0.57 4.11
C ARG A 27 18.45 0.92 4.41
N TYR A 28 17.69 1.27 5.45
CA TYR A 28 17.59 2.65 5.96
C TYR A 28 18.71 3.03 6.94
N GLY A 29 19.66 2.13 7.19
CA GLY A 29 20.69 2.32 8.19
C GLY A 29 20.14 2.42 9.63
N ILE A 30 18.98 1.84 9.90
CA ILE A 30 18.38 1.80 11.23
C ILE A 30 18.83 0.51 11.93
N PRO A 31 19.61 0.59 13.01
CA PRO A 31 19.98 -0.59 13.77
C PRO A 31 18.78 -1.12 14.55
N CYS A 32 18.54 -2.42 14.47
CA CYS A 32 17.58 -3.15 15.28
C CYS A 32 18.25 -4.36 15.93
N LYS A 33 17.73 -4.76 17.09
CA LYS A 33 18.15 -6.01 17.75
C LYS A 33 17.24 -7.15 17.31
N ILE A 34 17.82 -8.28 16.92
CA ILE A 34 17.08 -9.48 16.54
C ILE A 34 17.46 -10.59 17.52
N LEU A 35 16.52 -11.03 18.35
CA LEU A 35 16.73 -12.10 19.31
C LEU A 35 16.23 -13.42 18.73
N GLU A 36 17.08 -14.44 18.71
CA GLU A 36 16.75 -15.76 18.18
C GLU A 36 17.13 -16.85 19.18
N ARG A 37 16.20 -17.77 19.45
CA ARG A 37 16.42 -18.88 20.41
C ARG A 37 17.41 -19.92 19.90
N ARG A 38 17.45 -20.15 18.58
CA ARG A 38 18.36 -21.11 17.96
C ARG A 38 19.81 -20.70 18.24
N PRO A 39 20.74 -21.66 18.36
CA PRO A 39 22.15 -21.36 18.61
C PRO A 39 22.89 -20.77 17.39
N GLY A 40 22.27 -20.81 16.21
CA GLY A 40 22.81 -20.28 14.97
C GLY A 40 21.76 -20.21 13.86
N PRO A 41 22.17 -19.84 12.63
CA PRO A 41 21.30 -19.77 11.48
C PRO A 41 20.55 -21.08 11.22
N MET A 42 19.38 -20.99 10.59
CA MET A 42 18.65 -22.15 10.11
C MET A 42 19.53 -22.95 9.13
N THR A 43 19.61 -24.27 9.29
CA THR A 43 20.29 -25.16 8.33
C THR A 43 19.31 -25.92 7.45
N MET A 44 18.16 -26.30 8.01
CA MET A 44 17.06 -26.93 7.27
C MET A 44 15.73 -26.29 7.69
N GLY A 45 14.99 -25.79 6.70
CA GLY A 45 13.69 -25.17 6.92
C GLY A 45 12.51 -26.10 6.59
N GLN A 46 11.33 -25.67 7.02
CA GLN A 46 10.08 -26.43 6.82
C GLN A 46 9.38 -26.00 5.53
N ALA A 47 9.59 -24.77 5.07
CA ALA A 47 9.07 -24.24 3.81
C ALA A 47 10.12 -24.31 2.69
N ASP A 48 9.64 -24.31 1.44
CA ASP A 48 10.48 -24.32 0.26
C ASP A 48 9.88 -23.57 -0.94
N GLY A 49 8.54 -23.53 -1.08
CA GLY A 49 7.87 -22.80 -2.15
C GLY A 49 8.01 -21.28 -2.04
N VAL A 50 8.49 -20.64 -3.11
CA VAL A 50 8.69 -19.19 -3.26
C VAL A 50 7.84 -18.67 -4.41
N GLN A 51 6.73 -18.04 -4.06
CA GLN A 51 5.73 -17.60 -5.03
C GLN A 51 6.19 -16.38 -5.83
N CYS A 52 5.57 -16.15 -6.99
CA CYS A 52 5.91 -15.05 -7.91
C CYS A 52 6.09 -13.71 -7.19
N ARG A 53 5.12 -13.32 -6.34
CA ARG A 53 5.19 -12.05 -5.62
C ARG A 53 6.39 -11.97 -4.68
N THR A 54 6.79 -13.09 -4.08
CA THR A 54 7.97 -13.15 -3.22
C THR A 54 9.24 -13.00 -4.06
N VAL A 55 9.31 -13.64 -5.24
CA VAL A 55 10.45 -13.46 -6.16
C VAL A 55 10.58 -11.99 -6.60
N GLU A 56 9.45 -11.30 -6.88
CA GLU A 56 9.44 -9.85 -7.15
C GLU A 56 10.02 -9.03 -5.99
N ILE A 57 9.74 -9.41 -4.74
CA ILE A 57 10.32 -8.77 -3.54
C ILE A 57 11.83 -9.02 -3.44
N PHE A 58 12.30 -10.24 -3.77
CA PHE A 58 13.74 -10.50 -3.82
C PHE A 58 14.41 -9.67 -4.92
N GLU A 59 13.80 -9.55 -6.10
CA GLU A 59 14.29 -8.71 -7.19
C GLU A 59 14.38 -7.23 -6.80
N SER A 60 13.40 -6.71 -6.06
CA SER A 60 13.38 -5.31 -5.61
C SER A 60 14.45 -4.99 -4.56
N PHE A 61 14.87 -5.99 -3.77
CA PHE A 61 16.06 -5.91 -2.91
C PHE A 61 17.38 -6.15 -3.65
N GLY A 62 17.34 -6.56 -4.93
CA GLY A 62 18.53 -6.88 -5.72
C GLY A 62 19.10 -8.28 -5.46
N MET A 63 18.28 -9.19 -4.94
CA MET A 63 18.62 -10.58 -4.61
C MET A 63 17.96 -11.60 -5.54
N GLY A 64 17.11 -11.15 -6.48
CA GLY A 64 16.31 -12.02 -7.35
C GLY A 64 17.15 -12.96 -8.23
N GLU A 65 18.26 -12.46 -8.81
CA GLU A 65 19.13 -13.28 -9.66
C GLU A 65 19.80 -14.44 -8.91
N GLU A 66 20.19 -14.22 -7.66
CA GLU A 66 20.80 -15.26 -6.82
C GLU A 66 19.76 -16.32 -6.44
N LEU A 67 18.58 -15.89 -6.00
CA LEU A 67 17.45 -16.76 -5.73
C LEU A 67 17.11 -17.63 -6.95
N LEU A 68 16.93 -17.03 -8.13
CA LEU A 68 16.53 -17.73 -9.35
C LEU A 68 17.60 -18.70 -9.86
N ARG A 69 18.88 -18.42 -9.60
CA ARG A 69 19.99 -19.29 -10.02
C ARG A 69 20.07 -20.57 -9.19
N GLU A 70 19.76 -20.49 -7.90
CA GLU A 70 19.87 -21.62 -6.98
C GLU A 70 18.58 -22.46 -6.90
N ALA A 71 17.42 -21.83 -7.13
CA ALA A 71 16.13 -22.48 -6.97
C ALA A 71 15.75 -23.41 -8.13
N TYR A 72 14.89 -24.40 -7.85
CA TYR A 72 14.20 -25.17 -8.87
C TYR A 72 13.00 -24.37 -9.43
N HIS A 73 12.85 -24.31 -10.75
CA HIS A 73 11.78 -23.54 -11.41
C HIS A 73 10.54 -24.40 -11.66
N VAL A 74 9.41 -24.00 -11.10
CA VAL A 74 8.14 -24.72 -11.28
C VAL A 74 7.40 -24.15 -12.48
N LEU A 75 7.52 -24.81 -13.64
CA LEU A 75 6.92 -24.33 -14.89
C LEU A 75 5.63 -25.06 -15.26
N GLU A 76 5.53 -26.34 -14.94
CA GLU A 76 4.39 -27.20 -15.28
C GLU A 76 3.97 -28.03 -14.05
N VAL A 77 2.66 -28.17 -13.88
CA VAL A 77 2.05 -29.13 -12.97
C VAL A 77 1.42 -30.29 -13.75
N ALA A 78 1.71 -31.52 -13.33
CA ALA A 78 1.07 -32.73 -13.84
C ALA A 78 0.01 -33.24 -12.86
N PHE A 79 -1.14 -33.63 -13.39
CA PHE A 79 -2.24 -34.20 -12.62
C PHE A 79 -2.35 -35.69 -12.91
N TRP A 80 -2.43 -36.49 -11.86
CA TRP A 80 -2.61 -37.94 -11.92
C TRP A 80 -3.80 -38.36 -11.06
N ALA A 81 -4.61 -39.27 -11.57
CA ALA A 81 -5.81 -39.78 -10.91
C ALA A 81 -5.93 -41.30 -11.09
N ASP A 82 -6.78 -41.95 -10.28
CA ASP A 82 -7.16 -43.35 -10.46
C ASP A 82 -7.69 -43.60 -11.89
N ASP A 83 -7.34 -44.74 -12.48
CA ASP A 83 -7.75 -45.12 -13.84
C ASP A 83 -9.24 -45.45 -13.99
N GLY A 84 -10.00 -45.48 -12.88
CA GLY A 84 -11.43 -45.74 -12.86
C GLY A 84 -11.82 -47.21 -13.09
N THR A 85 -10.84 -48.10 -13.34
CA THR A 85 -11.09 -49.51 -13.67
C THR A 85 -11.20 -50.40 -12.43
N GLY A 86 -10.88 -49.87 -11.25
CA GLY A 86 -10.80 -50.67 -10.03
C GLY A 86 -9.41 -51.23 -9.75
N SER A 87 -8.45 -51.10 -10.67
CA SER A 87 -7.09 -51.65 -10.57
C SER A 87 -6.23 -51.00 -9.47
N GLY A 88 -6.61 -49.79 -9.02
CA GLY A 88 -5.81 -48.97 -8.11
C GLY A 88 -4.62 -48.26 -8.78
N ARG A 89 -4.52 -48.36 -10.12
CA ARG A 89 -3.49 -47.70 -10.93
C ARG A 89 -3.80 -46.22 -11.09
N VAL A 90 -2.75 -45.41 -11.15
CA VAL A 90 -2.86 -43.97 -11.44
C VAL A 90 -2.47 -43.70 -12.89
N VAL A 91 -3.18 -42.81 -13.57
CA VAL A 91 -2.89 -42.36 -14.94
C VAL A 91 -2.83 -40.85 -14.99
N ARG A 92 -2.00 -40.31 -15.89
CA ARG A 92 -1.89 -38.86 -16.07
C ARG A 92 -3.21 -38.36 -16.68
N SER A 93 -3.94 -37.54 -15.93
CA SER A 93 -5.21 -36.97 -16.36
C SER A 93 -5.04 -35.61 -17.05
N GLY A 94 -3.93 -34.90 -16.79
CA GLY A 94 -3.72 -33.59 -17.42
C GLY A 94 -2.39 -32.93 -17.08
N ARG A 95 -2.16 -31.79 -17.71
CA ARG A 95 -1.04 -30.87 -17.47
C ARG A 95 -1.53 -29.43 -17.58
N ALA A 96 -0.92 -28.55 -16.81
CA ALA A 96 -1.13 -27.11 -16.93
C ALA A 96 0.16 -26.36 -16.60
N ALA A 97 0.28 -25.13 -17.09
CA ALA A 97 1.27 -24.21 -16.57
C ALA A 97 1.05 -24.03 -15.06
N ASP A 98 2.13 -24.05 -14.27
CA ASP A 98 2.01 -23.89 -12.82
C ASP A 98 1.53 -22.48 -12.44
N VAL A 99 1.99 -21.49 -13.19
CA VAL A 99 1.56 -20.10 -13.11
C VAL A 99 0.91 -19.72 -14.44
N GLN A 100 -0.23 -19.03 -14.38
CA GLN A 100 -0.91 -18.54 -15.57
C GLN A 100 0.04 -17.62 -16.38
N PRO A 101 0.22 -17.86 -17.70
CA PRO A 101 1.05 -16.98 -18.53
C PRO A 101 0.62 -15.50 -18.42
N GLY A 102 1.61 -14.61 -18.31
CA GLY A 102 1.39 -13.16 -18.20
C GLY A 102 0.97 -12.66 -16.80
N LEU A 103 0.85 -13.54 -15.81
CA LEU A 103 0.43 -13.16 -14.45
C LEU A 103 1.53 -12.43 -13.64
N SER A 104 2.78 -12.84 -13.83
CA SER A 104 4.00 -12.20 -13.29
C SER A 104 5.15 -12.49 -14.25
N HIS A 105 6.16 -11.61 -14.28
CA HIS A 105 7.42 -11.86 -14.98
C HIS A 105 8.36 -12.80 -14.21
N CYS A 106 8.09 -13.02 -12.92
CA CYS A 106 8.85 -13.93 -12.09
C CYS A 106 8.17 -15.31 -12.03
N PRO A 107 8.94 -16.42 -12.14
CA PRO A 107 8.39 -17.75 -11.97
C PRO A 107 8.08 -18.06 -10.50
N HIS A 108 7.26 -19.09 -10.27
CA HIS A 108 7.24 -19.79 -8.97
C HIS A 108 8.46 -20.71 -8.91
N VAL A 109 9.19 -20.66 -7.79
CA VAL A 109 10.40 -21.46 -7.60
C VAL A 109 10.41 -22.18 -6.25
N ILE A 110 11.23 -23.21 -6.12
CA ILE A 110 11.42 -23.98 -4.89
C ILE A 110 12.87 -23.89 -4.44
N LEU A 111 13.09 -23.49 -3.18
CA LEU A 111 14.40 -23.43 -2.55
C LEU A 111 14.29 -23.63 -1.04
N ASN A 112 15.24 -24.33 -0.42
CA ASN A 112 15.28 -24.49 1.05
C ASN A 112 15.13 -23.13 1.77
N GLN A 113 14.15 -23.02 2.67
CA GLN A 113 13.93 -21.83 3.51
C GLN A 113 15.17 -21.37 4.27
N ALA A 114 16.09 -22.27 4.64
CA ALA A 114 17.36 -21.87 5.25
C ALA A 114 18.18 -20.96 4.33
N ARG A 115 18.25 -21.28 3.02
CA ARG A 115 18.94 -20.45 2.02
C ARG A 115 18.19 -19.16 1.74
N ILE A 116 16.86 -19.21 1.64
CA ILE A 116 15.99 -18.02 1.48
C ILE A 116 16.23 -17.02 2.62
N ASN A 117 16.23 -17.49 3.86
CA ASN A 117 16.55 -16.66 5.03
C ASN A 117 18.02 -16.21 5.01
N GLY A 118 18.94 -17.04 4.53
CA GLY A 118 20.35 -16.71 4.34
C GLY A 118 20.57 -15.50 3.43
N LEU A 119 19.83 -15.42 2.32
CA LEU A 119 19.88 -14.27 1.41
C LEU A 119 19.49 -12.96 2.11
N PHE A 120 18.46 -12.96 2.95
CA PHE A 120 18.11 -11.77 3.76
C PHE A 120 19.20 -11.42 4.78
N ILE A 121 19.79 -12.42 5.44
CA ILE A 121 20.88 -12.20 6.39
C ILE A 121 22.09 -11.57 5.69
N GLU A 122 22.45 -12.06 4.52
CA GLU A 122 23.52 -11.52 3.68
C GLU A 122 23.23 -10.08 3.23
N ALA A 123 21.99 -9.79 2.83
CA ALA A 123 21.57 -8.44 2.47
C ALA A 123 21.61 -7.46 3.65
N MET A 124 21.13 -7.85 4.83
CA MET A 124 21.23 -7.04 6.05
C MET A 124 22.68 -6.68 6.37
N ARG A 125 23.58 -7.67 6.36
CA ARG A 125 25.02 -7.46 6.56
C ARG A 125 25.59 -6.50 5.54
N LYS A 126 25.22 -6.67 4.27
CA LYS A 126 25.66 -5.80 3.17
C LYS A 126 25.16 -4.36 3.32
N PHE A 127 23.93 -4.16 3.80
CA PHE A 127 23.33 -2.82 3.89
C PHE A 127 23.85 -2.01 5.08
N ASN A 128 23.97 -2.58 6.27
CA ASN A 128 24.44 -1.84 7.45
C ASN A 128 25.24 -2.67 8.47
N GLY A 129 25.65 -3.90 8.14
CA GLY A 129 26.43 -4.76 9.03
C GLY A 129 25.64 -5.38 10.19
N GLN A 130 24.31 -5.30 10.19
CA GLN A 130 23.48 -5.84 11.27
C GLN A 130 23.49 -7.37 11.29
N GLU A 131 23.51 -7.93 12.50
CA GLU A 131 23.57 -9.36 12.79
C GLU A 131 22.39 -9.82 13.66
N ILE A 132 22.22 -11.14 13.76
CA ILE A 132 21.24 -11.77 14.65
C ILE A 132 21.91 -12.19 15.95
N GLU A 133 21.26 -11.92 17.08
CA GLU A 133 21.69 -12.42 18.38
C GLU A 133 21.06 -13.78 18.68
N TYR A 134 21.83 -14.82 18.42
CA TYR A 134 21.45 -16.22 18.67
C TYR A 134 21.54 -16.62 20.15
N GLY A 135 20.82 -17.69 20.51
CA GLY A 135 20.74 -18.27 21.85
C GLY A 135 19.90 -17.48 22.86
N TRP A 136 19.11 -16.50 22.41
CA TRP A 136 18.21 -15.70 23.25
C TRP A 136 16.78 -16.25 23.19
N ASP A 137 16.27 -16.70 24.33
CA ASP A 137 14.88 -17.15 24.48
C ASP A 137 14.03 -16.05 25.11
N VAL A 138 13.12 -15.46 24.33
CA VAL A 138 12.19 -14.44 24.80
C VAL A 138 11.17 -15.06 25.76
N LYS A 139 11.06 -14.50 26.96
CA LYS A 139 10.20 -15.01 28.05
C LYS A 139 8.94 -14.19 28.24
N GLY A 140 8.95 -12.91 27.90
CA GLY A 140 7.78 -12.05 28.05
C GLY A 140 7.95 -10.67 27.44
N VAL A 141 6.83 -9.97 27.29
CA VAL A 141 6.76 -8.57 26.85
C VAL A 141 5.77 -7.82 27.73
N GLN A 142 6.02 -6.53 27.95
CA GLN A 142 5.10 -5.62 28.62
C GLN A 142 5.19 -4.23 27.99
N VAL A 143 4.04 -3.59 27.77
CA VAL A 143 3.98 -2.16 27.44
C VAL A 143 3.86 -1.39 28.76
N LEU A 144 4.84 -0.55 29.06
CA LEU A 144 5.00 0.15 30.34
C LEU A 144 4.22 1.48 30.43
N GLY A 145 3.63 1.95 29.33
CA GLY A 145 2.91 3.23 29.26
C GLY A 145 3.68 4.29 28.47
N GLU A 146 3.82 5.49 29.03
CA GLU A 146 4.49 6.62 28.37
C GLU A 146 6.01 6.58 28.56
N GLY A 147 6.75 7.03 27.54
CA GLY A 147 8.22 7.07 27.54
C GLY A 147 8.80 6.91 26.14
N GLU A 148 10.11 7.14 26.00
CA GLU A 148 10.79 6.97 24.71
C GLU A 148 10.83 5.49 24.30
N TYR A 149 11.12 4.57 25.23
CA TYR A 149 11.20 3.12 25.01
C TYR A 149 10.11 2.40 25.82
N PRO A 150 8.82 2.51 25.45
CA PRO A 150 7.71 2.08 26.29
C PRO A 150 7.51 0.57 26.33
N VAL A 151 8.27 -0.23 25.57
CA VAL A 151 8.12 -1.69 25.56
C VAL A 151 9.29 -2.35 26.27
N LYS A 152 9.00 -3.15 27.28
CA LYS A 152 9.99 -4.02 27.94
C LYS A 152 9.86 -5.45 27.45
N VAL A 153 10.96 -6.05 27.01
CA VAL A 153 11.08 -7.46 26.66
C VAL A 153 12.07 -8.13 27.59
N THR A 154 11.65 -9.23 28.19
CA THR A 154 12.52 -10.08 29.00
C THR A 154 12.95 -11.29 28.17
N ALA A 155 14.25 -11.54 28.10
CA ALA A 155 14.81 -12.70 27.42
C ALA A 155 15.93 -13.33 28.23
N GLU A 156 16.19 -14.61 27.98
CA GLU A 156 17.18 -15.40 28.68
C GLU A 156 18.22 -15.94 27.70
N LYS A 157 19.50 -15.90 28.09
CA LYS A 157 20.58 -16.57 27.37
C LYS A 157 21.52 -17.24 28.35
N ALA A 158 21.78 -18.53 28.13
CA ALA A 158 22.61 -19.36 29.01
C ALA A 158 22.23 -19.25 30.50
N GLY A 159 20.93 -19.30 30.81
CA GLY A 159 20.39 -19.22 32.17
C GLY A 159 20.44 -17.83 32.82
N LYS A 160 20.85 -16.79 32.08
CA LYS A 160 20.86 -15.41 32.55
C LYS A 160 19.76 -14.60 31.89
N GLU A 161 18.88 -14.05 32.71
CA GLU A 161 17.80 -13.16 32.26
C GLU A 161 18.32 -11.73 32.05
N GLN A 162 17.85 -11.09 30.99
CA GLN A 162 18.13 -9.70 30.64
C GLN A 162 16.85 -9.01 30.17
N SER A 163 16.74 -7.72 30.49
CA SER A 163 15.67 -6.85 30.02
C SER A 163 16.15 -5.95 28.86
N PHE A 164 15.29 -5.83 27.86
CA PHE A 164 15.44 -4.94 26.72
C PHE A 164 14.30 -3.92 26.74
N GLU A 165 14.59 -2.67 26.46
CA GLU A 165 13.60 -1.60 26.31
C GLU A 165 13.60 -1.13 24.85
N ALA A 166 12.42 -1.06 24.24
CA ALA A 166 12.29 -0.76 22.83
C ALA A 166 11.21 0.29 22.53
N LYS A 167 11.41 1.08 21.46
CA LYS A 167 10.36 1.95 20.91
C LYS A 167 9.25 1.12 20.28
N TYR A 168 9.66 0.07 19.56
CA TYR A 168 8.78 -0.88 18.88
C TYR A 168 9.32 -2.31 18.98
N VAL A 169 8.40 -3.27 19.06
CA VAL A 169 8.70 -4.71 19.07
C VAL A 169 7.96 -5.42 17.94
N LEU A 170 8.67 -6.23 17.16
CA LEU A 170 8.08 -7.13 16.16
C LEU A 170 8.19 -8.58 16.64
N ALA A 171 7.05 -9.20 16.93
CA ALA A 171 6.95 -10.61 17.27
C ALA A 171 6.89 -11.45 15.99
N CYS A 172 8.01 -12.07 15.67
CA CYS A 172 8.20 -12.97 14.52
C CYS A 172 8.66 -14.36 15.00
N ASP A 173 8.19 -14.76 16.19
CA ASP A 173 8.63 -15.93 16.96
C ASP A 173 7.77 -17.20 16.73
N GLY A 174 7.01 -17.20 15.64
CA GLY A 174 6.38 -18.38 15.05
C GLY A 174 5.05 -18.82 15.69
N ALA A 175 4.54 -19.98 15.26
CA ALA A 175 3.22 -20.49 15.63
C ALA A 175 2.98 -20.59 17.15
N HIS A 176 4.04 -20.84 17.93
CA HIS A 176 4.00 -20.96 19.38
C HIS A 176 4.43 -19.68 20.11
N SER A 177 4.41 -18.54 19.43
CA SER A 177 4.84 -17.21 19.89
C SER A 177 4.67 -16.99 21.39
N THR A 178 5.80 -16.75 22.06
CA THR A 178 5.83 -16.38 23.48
C THR A 178 5.29 -14.96 23.65
N VAL A 179 5.61 -14.07 22.71
CA VAL A 179 5.15 -12.67 22.74
C VAL A 179 3.64 -12.58 22.63
N ARG A 180 3.00 -13.28 21.68
CA ARG A 180 1.55 -13.34 21.55
C ARG A 180 0.88 -13.82 22.85
N LYS A 181 1.40 -14.91 23.43
CA LYS A 181 0.85 -15.46 24.69
C LYS A 181 1.02 -14.51 25.86
N ALA A 182 2.16 -13.82 25.97
CA ALA A 182 2.41 -12.84 27.02
C ALA A 182 1.46 -11.64 26.94
N LEU A 183 0.98 -11.29 25.74
CA LEU A 183 -0.05 -10.27 25.53
C LEU A 183 -1.47 -10.76 25.82
N GLY A 184 -1.66 -12.06 26.10
CA GLY A 184 -2.98 -12.66 26.31
C GLY A 184 -3.77 -12.90 25.01
N TYR A 185 -3.12 -12.85 23.85
CA TYR A 185 -3.77 -12.98 22.54
C TYR A 185 -3.94 -14.45 22.13
N ASN A 186 -5.12 -14.76 21.61
CA ASN A 186 -5.52 -16.12 21.25
C ASN A 186 -5.48 -16.32 19.74
N MET A 187 -5.28 -17.57 19.30
CA MET A 187 -5.40 -17.95 17.90
C MET A 187 -6.83 -18.44 17.63
N ILE A 188 -7.61 -17.64 16.90
CA ILE A 188 -8.97 -17.93 16.43
C ILE A 188 -8.92 -18.78 15.16
N GLY A 189 -9.67 -19.87 15.12
CA GLY A 189 -9.87 -20.69 13.93
C GLY A 189 -9.93 -22.18 14.22
N ASP A 190 -10.06 -22.97 13.17
CA ASP A 190 -10.32 -24.41 13.26
C ASP A 190 -9.02 -25.22 13.25
N SER A 191 -8.97 -26.29 14.04
CA SER A 191 -8.03 -27.39 13.80
C SER A 191 -8.71 -28.42 12.91
N SER A 192 -8.06 -28.79 11.81
CA SER A 192 -8.44 -29.96 11.02
C SER A 192 -7.78 -31.21 11.62
N ASP A 193 -8.52 -32.32 11.61
CA ASP A 193 -7.97 -33.65 11.94
C ASP A 193 -7.09 -34.24 10.82
N ALA A 194 -6.97 -33.56 9.68
CA ALA A 194 -6.13 -34.01 8.57
C ALA A 194 -4.65 -33.83 8.91
N VAL A 195 -3.92 -34.95 8.93
CA VAL A 195 -2.47 -34.98 9.12
C VAL A 195 -1.79 -35.18 7.78
N TRP A 196 -0.77 -34.38 7.53
CA TRP A 196 0.09 -34.51 6.36
C TRP A 196 1.50 -34.87 6.80
N GLY A 197 2.03 -35.92 6.18
CA GLY A 197 3.44 -36.26 6.24
C GLY A 197 4.22 -35.51 5.17
N VAL A 198 5.44 -35.12 5.48
CA VAL A 198 6.37 -34.52 4.53
C VAL A 198 7.72 -35.22 4.65
N MET A 199 8.33 -35.55 3.53
CA MET A 199 9.70 -36.05 3.50
C MET A 199 10.48 -35.48 2.32
N ASP A 200 11.70 -35.03 2.60
CA ASP A 200 12.70 -34.59 1.63
C ASP A 200 13.66 -35.76 1.42
N MET A 201 13.72 -36.24 0.19
CA MET A 201 14.40 -37.49 -0.13
C MET A 201 14.98 -37.49 -1.53
N VAL A 202 15.84 -38.47 -1.80
CA VAL A 202 16.38 -38.77 -3.13
C VAL A 202 15.67 -40.03 -3.65
N PRO A 203 14.73 -39.91 -4.60
CA PRO A 203 14.00 -41.05 -5.11
C PRO A 203 14.79 -41.76 -6.20
N ARG A 204 14.82 -43.09 -6.13
CA ARG A 204 15.10 -43.96 -7.29
C ARG A 204 13.77 -44.51 -7.78
N THR A 205 13.32 -44.03 -8.94
CA THR A 205 12.01 -44.42 -9.46
C THR A 205 11.94 -44.36 -10.98
N ASN A 206 11.05 -45.17 -11.57
CA ASN A 206 10.65 -45.07 -12.97
C ASN A 206 9.36 -44.25 -13.18
N PHE A 207 8.85 -43.57 -12.15
CA PHE A 207 7.72 -42.64 -12.30
C PHE A 207 8.08 -41.48 -13.23
N PRO A 208 7.37 -41.30 -14.37
CA PRO A 208 7.84 -40.45 -15.47
C PRO A 208 7.81 -38.95 -15.18
N ASP A 209 7.08 -38.49 -14.17
CA ASP A 209 6.96 -37.07 -13.81
C ASP A 209 7.62 -36.72 -12.48
N ILE A 210 8.56 -37.53 -11.96
CA ILE A 210 9.21 -37.30 -10.66
C ILE A 210 9.93 -35.94 -10.55
N ARG A 211 10.33 -35.36 -11.69
CA ARG A 211 10.94 -34.01 -11.80
C ARG A 211 9.95 -32.91 -12.22
N LYS A 212 8.65 -33.12 -12.07
CA LYS A 212 7.62 -32.06 -12.19
C LYS A 212 6.92 -31.88 -10.85
N LYS A 213 6.24 -30.75 -10.68
CA LYS A 213 5.23 -30.65 -9.63
C LYS A 213 4.08 -31.58 -10.00
N VAL A 214 3.72 -32.51 -9.12
CA VAL A 214 2.68 -33.51 -9.42
C VAL A 214 1.66 -33.57 -8.31
N SER A 215 0.37 -33.47 -8.66
CA SER A 215 -0.73 -33.84 -7.76
C SER A 215 -1.25 -35.22 -8.16
N ILE A 216 -1.21 -36.17 -7.23
CA ILE A 216 -1.66 -37.54 -7.42
C ILE A 216 -2.84 -37.80 -6.49
N ARG A 217 -3.98 -38.20 -7.07
CA ARG A 217 -5.13 -38.72 -6.34
C ARG A 217 -5.28 -40.21 -6.62
N SER A 218 -5.20 -41.03 -5.59
CA SER A 218 -5.34 -42.48 -5.71
C SER A 218 -6.26 -43.04 -4.63
N LYS A 219 -6.73 -44.27 -4.79
CA LYS A 219 -7.48 -44.98 -3.73
C LYS A 219 -6.64 -45.22 -2.46
N ALA A 220 -5.31 -45.31 -2.60
CA ALA A 220 -4.40 -45.51 -1.49
C ALA A 220 -4.11 -44.21 -0.71
N GLY A 221 -4.46 -43.05 -1.26
CA GLY A 221 -4.22 -41.74 -0.67
C GLY A 221 -3.82 -40.69 -1.69
N ASN A 222 -3.58 -39.47 -1.20
CA ASN A 222 -3.15 -38.33 -2.00
C ASN A 222 -1.66 -38.04 -1.77
N LEU A 223 -0.95 -37.70 -2.85
CA LEU A 223 0.47 -37.39 -2.85
C LEU A 223 0.73 -36.14 -3.70
N LEU A 224 1.44 -35.17 -3.15
CA LEU A 224 1.99 -34.04 -3.90
C LEU A 224 3.52 -34.19 -3.97
N ILE A 225 4.05 -34.18 -5.19
CA ILE A 225 5.48 -34.26 -5.49
C ILE A 225 5.99 -32.85 -5.82
N ILE A 226 7.03 -32.41 -5.12
CA ILE A 226 7.69 -31.12 -5.31
C ILE A 226 9.19 -31.36 -5.54
N PRO A 227 9.67 -31.24 -6.79
CA PRO A 227 11.10 -31.29 -7.07
C PRO A 227 11.81 -30.11 -6.37
N ARG A 228 12.97 -30.40 -5.77
CA ARG A 228 13.80 -29.43 -5.04
C ARG A 228 15.04 -29.02 -5.83
N GLU A 229 15.72 -28.02 -5.28
CA GLU A 229 16.99 -27.48 -5.75
C GLU A 229 18.11 -28.53 -5.85
N GLY A 230 19.16 -28.20 -6.61
CA GLY A 230 20.32 -29.07 -6.78
C GLY A 230 20.08 -30.19 -7.78
N GLU A 231 20.11 -29.85 -9.08
CA GLU A 231 19.87 -30.78 -10.20
C GLU A 231 20.65 -32.09 -10.10
N ASN A 232 21.89 -32.03 -9.61
CA ASN A 232 22.76 -33.21 -9.46
C ASN A 232 22.36 -34.14 -8.29
N ARG A 233 21.61 -33.65 -7.30
CA ARG A 233 21.18 -34.44 -6.13
C ARG A 233 19.78 -35.03 -6.29
N ASN A 234 18.99 -34.54 -7.24
CA ASN A 234 17.60 -34.96 -7.46
C ASN A 234 16.73 -34.93 -6.19
N LEU A 235 17.02 -34.01 -5.26
CA LEU A 235 16.24 -33.85 -4.05
C LEU A 235 14.77 -33.59 -4.44
N THR A 236 13.86 -34.26 -3.75
CA THR A 236 12.42 -34.23 -4.04
C THR A 236 11.66 -34.30 -2.73
N ARG A 237 10.68 -33.41 -2.56
CA ARG A 237 9.78 -33.37 -1.41
C ARG A 237 8.47 -34.04 -1.74
N PHE A 238 8.04 -34.96 -0.89
CA PHE A 238 6.72 -35.59 -0.95
C PHE A 238 5.85 -35.05 0.19
N TYR A 239 4.66 -34.55 -0.14
CA TYR A 239 3.58 -34.31 0.83
C TYR A 239 2.55 -35.43 0.71
N ILE A 240 2.29 -36.14 1.79
CA ILE A 240 1.48 -37.35 1.81
C ILE A 240 0.31 -37.12 2.76
N GLU A 241 -0.92 -37.25 2.26
CA GLU A 241 -2.10 -37.21 3.11
C GLU A 241 -2.22 -38.52 3.88
N LEU A 242 -2.33 -38.44 5.21
CA LEU A 242 -2.46 -39.60 6.07
C LEU A 242 -3.93 -39.89 6.43
N PRO A 243 -4.28 -41.14 6.77
CA PRO A 243 -5.64 -41.51 7.11
C PRO A 243 -6.25 -40.66 8.24
N ALA A 244 -7.56 -40.43 8.20
CA ALA A 244 -8.27 -39.72 9.26
C ALA A 244 -8.09 -40.40 10.63
N GLY A 245 -7.94 -39.60 11.68
CA GLY A 245 -7.67 -40.10 13.05
C GLY A 245 -6.18 -40.38 13.32
N THR A 246 -5.30 -40.22 12.33
CA THR A 246 -3.85 -40.25 12.55
C THR A 246 -3.46 -39.11 13.48
N ARG A 247 -2.61 -39.39 14.49
CA ARG A 247 -2.01 -38.34 15.33
C ARG A 247 -0.60 -38.07 14.82
N ALA A 248 -0.31 -36.82 14.48
CA ALA A 248 0.99 -36.42 13.90
C ALA A 248 2.21 -36.92 14.72
N LYS A 249 2.11 -36.94 16.05
CA LYS A 249 3.17 -37.40 16.95
C LYS A 249 3.48 -38.91 16.88
N ASP A 250 2.56 -39.72 16.36
CA ASP A 250 2.73 -41.18 16.26
C ASP A 250 3.25 -41.62 14.89
N VAL A 251 3.27 -40.72 13.91
CA VAL A 251 3.73 -40.99 12.54
C VAL A 251 5.23 -41.22 12.55
N LYS A 252 5.67 -42.25 11.82
CA LYS A 252 7.08 -42.56 11.57
C LYS A 252 7.43 -42.37 10.10
N LEU A 253 8.72 -42.27 9.81
CA LEU A 253 9.22 -42.16 8.43
C LEU A 253 8.77 -43.36 7.59
N GLU A 254 8.79 -44.56 8.16
CA GLU A 254 8.40 -45.80 7.47
C GLU A 254 6.94 -45.76 7.01
N ASP A 255 6.06 -45.10 7.77
CA ASP A 255 4.65 -44.92 7.41
C ASP A 255 4.53 -44.04 6.15
N LEU A 256 5.33 -42.97 6.06
CA LEU A 256 5.36 -42.06 4.91
C LEU A 256 5.90 -42.74 3.65
N GLN A 257 6.98 -43.50 3.81
CA GLN A 257 7.58 -44.27 2.73
C GLN A 257 6.62 -45.36 2.23
N GLN A 258 5.95 -46.08 3.14
CA GLN A 258 5.00 -47.12 2.77
C GLN A 258 3.75 -46.55 2.09
N ALA A 259 3.19 -45.45 2.59
CA ALA A 259 2.07 -44.77 1.95
C ALA A 259 2.44 -44.32 0.52
N SER A 260 3.63 -43.76 0.34
CA SER A 260 4.13 -43.35 -0.98
C SER A 260 4.28 -44.53 -1.94
N ARG A 261 4.81 -45.69 -1.48
CA ARG A 261 4.89 -46.92 -2.27
C ARG A 261 3.51 -47.45 -2.67
N ASN A 262 2.53 -47.36 -1.77
CA ASN A 262 1.16 -47.80 -2.07
C ASN A 262 0.51 -46.93 -3.14
N ILE A 263 0.66 -45.60 -3.06
CA ILE A 263 0.13 -44.64 -4.04
C ILE A 263 0.78 -44.83 -5.41
N LEU A 264 2.08 -45.13 -5.44
CA LEU A 264 2.87 -45.32 -6.66
C LEU A 264 3.08 -46.80 -7.03
N SER A 265 2.19 -47.70 -6.59
CA SER A 265 2.39 -49.16 -6.63
C SER A 265 2.71 -49.77 -8.01
N GLN A 266 2.34 -49.09 -9.10
CA GLN A 266 2.65 -49.51 -10.47
C GLN A 266 4.05 -49.09 -10.96
N TYR A 267 4.78 -48.33 -10.15
CA TYR A 267 6.12 -47.82 -10.43
C TYR A 267 7.12 -48.40 -9.43
N GLU A 268 8.35 -48.58 -9.87
CA GLU A 268 9.44 -48.87 -8.95
C GLU A 268 9.75 -47.61 -8.17
N VAL A 269 9.78 -47.68 -6.83
CA VAL A 269 10.10 -46.54 -5.96
C VAL A 269 10.95 -47.02 -4.79
N ASP A 270 12.16 -46.48 -4.71
CA ASP A 270 13.06 -46.62 -3.57
C ASP A 270 13.53 -45.24 -3.10
N PHE A 271 13.80 -45.11 -1.79
CA PHE A 271 14.18 -43.87 -1.13
C PHE A 271 15.64 -43.99 -0.71
N THR A 272 16.58 -43.64 -1.60
CA THR A 272 18.00 -43.92 -1.38
C THR A 272 18.58 -43.12 -0.21
N GLU A 273 18.01 -41.96 0.06
CA GLU A 273 18.34 -41.10 1.20
C GLU A 273 17.08 -40.31 1.60
N THR A 274 16.85 -40.13 2.89
CA THR A 274 15.86 -39.17 3.44
C THR A 274 16.59 -38.15 4.29
N VAL A 275 16.69 -36.91 3.81
CA VAL A 275 17.47 -35.85 4.47
C VAL A 275 16.68 -35.17 5.59
N TRP A 276 15.36 -35.13 5.47
CA TRP A 276 14.46 -34.53 6.46
C TRP A 276 13.05 -35.09 6.31
N TRP A 277 12.30 -35.19 7.40
CA TRP A 277 10.87 -35.50 7.35
C TRP A 277 10.15 -34.95 8.58
N SER A 278 8.83 -34.81 8.49
CA SER A 278 7.95 -34.39 9.58
C SER A 278 6.51 -34.81 9.31
N ALA A 279 5.66 -34.75 10.33
CA ALA A 279 4.21 -34.85 10.20
C ALA A 279 3.55 -33.74 11.03
N TYR A 280 2.54 -33.10 10.47
CA TYR A 280 1.82 -32.03 11.16
C TYR A 280 0.31 -32.11 10.90
N ALA A 281 -0.45 -31.67 11.90
CA ALA A 281 -1.88 -31.44 11.78
C ALA A 281 -2.12 -30.06 11.15
N ILE A 282 -3.12 -29.97 10.27
CA ILE A 282 -3.49 -28.71 9.65
C ILE A 282 -4.26 -27.84 10.64
N GLY A 283 -3.75 -26.62 10.90
CA GLY A 283 -4.45 -25.57 11.64
C GLY A 283 -4.63 -24.33 10.77
N GLN A 284 -5.85 -23.80 10.74
CA GLN A 284 -6.19 -22.56 10.01
C GLN A 284 -6.64 -21.53 11.04
N ARG A 285 -5.72 -20.66 11.44
CA ARG A 285 -5.94 -19.76 12.57
C ARG A 285 -5.31 -18.40 12.34
N HIS A 286 -5.88 -17.36 12.94
CA HIS A 286 -5.27 -16.04 13.06
C HIS A 286 -5.34 -15.55 14.52
N ALA A 287 -4.48 -14.62 14.91
CA ALA A 287 -4.57 -13.98 16.21
C ALA A 287 -5.82 -13.08 16.29
N ASP A 288 -6.43 -12.99 17.47
CA ASP A 288 -7.50 -12.04 17.77
C ASP A 288 -7.04 -10.58 17.59
N PHE A 289 -5.79 -10.28 17.94
CA PHE A 289 -5.17 -8.96 17.73
C PHE A 289 -3.76 -9.07 17.12
N PHE A 290 -3.44 -8.14 16.22
CA PHE A 290 -2.15 -8.09 15.51
C PHE A 290 -1.17 -7.08 16.11
N HIS A 291 -1.61 -6.29 17.09
CA HIS A 291 -0.79 -5.29 17.75
C HIS A 291 -1.23 -5.09 19.20
N LYS A 292 -0.32 -4.58 20.03
CA LYS A 292 -0.61 -3.99 21.34
C LYS A 292 -0.17 -2.52 21.32
N ASP A 293 -1.13 -1.63 21.49
CA ASP A 293 -0.96 -0.17 21.60
C ASP A 293 -0.13 0.46 20.46
N TYR A 294 -0.08 -0.21 19.29
CA TYR A 294 0.76 0.14 18.14
C TYR A 294 2.27 0.25 18.48
N ARG A 295 2.70 -0.47 19.51
CA ARG A 295 4.09 -0.56 19.97
C ARG A 295 4.65 -1.96 19.81
N VAL A 296 3.81 -2.98 20.02
CA VAL A 296 4.16 -4.38 19.74
C VAL A 296 3.31 -4.85 18.57
N PHE A 297 3.91 -5.46 17.56
CA PHE A 297 3.22 -6.01 16.39
C PHE A 297 3.54 -7.49 16.22
N LEU A 298 2.54 -8.28 15.81
CA LEU A 298 2.72 -9.69 15.46
C LEU A 298 2.85 -9.84 13.94
N GLY A 299 3.79 -10.66 13.46
CA GLY A 299 3.98 -10.95 12.04
C GLY A 299 4.29 -12.42 11.75
N GLY A 300 3.83 -12.90 10.60
CA GLY A 300 3.95 -14.30 10.19
C GLY A 300 3.19 -15.27 11.10
N ASP A 301 3.75 -16.46 11.33
CA ASP A 301 3.12 -17.51 12.14
C ASP A 301 2.78 -17.09 13.58
N ALA A 302 3.35 -15.98 14.08
CA ALA A 302 2.93 -15.40 15.35
C ALA A 302 1.47 -14.90 15.33
N CYS A 303 0.93 -14.51 14.16
CA CYS A 303 -0.43 -14.02 14.01
C CYS A 303 -1.30 -14.76 13.00
N HIS A 304 -0.78 -15.64 12.14
CA HIS A 304 -1.60 -16.49 11.28
C HIS A 304 -0.92 -17.81 10.91
N THR A 305 -1.69 -18.89 10.87
CA THR A 305 -1.22 -20.23 10.51
C THR A 305 -2.24 -20.86 9.57
N HIS A 306 -1.78 -21.63 8.60
CA HIS A 306 -2.62 -22.19 7.52
C HIS A 306 -2.02 -23.50 7.00
N SER A 307 -2.79 -24.19 6.17
CA SER A 307 -2.31 -25.43 5.57
C SER A 307 -1.15 -25.17 4.59
N PRO A 308 -0.22 -26.13 4.46
CA PRO A 308 0.85 -26.02 3.48
C PRO A 308 0.43 -26.40 2.06
N LYS A 309 -0.83 -26.82 1.83
CA LYS A 309 -1.31 -27.29 0.52
C LYS A 309 -1.10 -26.25 -0.58
N ALA A 310 -1.29 -24.97 -0.24
CA ALA A 310 -1.11 -23.84 -1.16
C ALA A 310 0.31 -23.24 -1.14
N GLY A 311 1.22 -23.74 -0.29
CA GLY A 311 2.60 -23.23 -0.17
C GLY A 311 2.69 -21.77 0.27
N GLN A 312 1.71 -21.24 1.00
CA GLN A 312 1.61 -19.80 1.28
C GLN A 312 2.33 -19.34 2.57
N GLY A 313 2.60 -20.25 3.51
CA GLY A 313 3.17 -19.99 4.87
C GLY A 313 4.19 -18.87 4.93
N MET A 314 5.38 -19.21 4.45
CA MET A 314 6.53 -18.34 4.40
C MET A 314 6.30 -17.10 3.54
N ASN A 315 5.58 -17.23 2.42
CA ASN A 315 5.37 -16.13 1.47
C ASN A 315 4.56 -14.98 2.08
N VAL A 316 3.44 -15.29 2.74
CA VAL A 316 2.61 -14.28 3.41
C VAL A 316 3.32 -13.72 4.64
N SER A 317 3.98 -14.57 5.43
CA SER A 317 4.79 -14.15 6.57
C SER A 317 5.88 -13.15 6.19
N LEU A 318 6.61 -13.43 5.11
CA LEU A 318 7.62 -12.54 4.56
C LEU A 318 7.01 -11.19 4.15
N GLN A 319 5.85 -11.22 3.48
CA GLN A 319 5.14 -10.00 3.09
C GLN A 319 4.68 -9.15 4.29
N ASP A 320 4.39 -9.74 5.45
CA ASP A 320 4.10 -8.96 6.66
C ASP A 320 5.32 -8.12 7.07
N GLY A 321 6.51 -8.75 7.08
CA GLY A 321 7.76 -8.05 7.34
C GLY A 321 8.11 -7.02 6.26
N TYR A 322 7.83 -7.33 5.00
CA TYR A 322 8.02 -6.42 3.88
C TYR A 322 7.12 -5.18 3.97
N ASN A 323 5.86 -5.34 4.41
CA ASN A 323 4.92 -4.25 4.63
C ASN A 323 5.27 -3.40 5.86
N MET A 324 5.59 -4.04 6.99
CA MET A 324 5.93 -3.34 8.23
C MET A 324 7.26 -2.58 8.14
N GLY A 325 8.28 -3.17 7.50
CA GLY A 325 9.64 -2.68 7.54
C GLY A 325 9.80 -1.25 7.03
N TRP A 326 9.20 -0.90 5.89
CA TRP A 326 9.31 0.45 5.34
C TRP A 326 8.51 1.48 6.14
N LYS A 327 7.33 1.09 6.66
CA LYS A 327 6.48 1.96 7.49
C LYS A 327 7.19 2.32 8.79
N LEU A 328 7.77 1.33 9.45
CA LEU A 328 8.55 1.52 10.66
C LEU A 328 9.78 2.39 10.41
N ALA A 329 10.47 2.17 9.29
CA ALA A 329 11.60 3.00 8.90
C ALA A 329 11.22 4.46 8.66
N HIS A 330 10.11 4.72 7.97
CA HIS A 330 9.60 6.08 7.76
C HIS A 330 9.26 6.78 9.09
N VAL A 331 8.56 6.08 10.00
CA VAL A 331 8.21 6.63 11.32
C VAL A 331 9.46 6.96 12.13
N LEU A 332 10.43 6.04 12.19
CA LEU A 332 11.67 6.23 12.95
C LEU A 332 12.58 7.32 12.39
N LYS A 333 12.51 7.59 11.08
CA LYS A 333 13.22 8.68 10.42
C LYS A 333 12.45 10.01 10.45
N GLY A 334 11.24 10.04 11.03
CA GLY A 334 10.39 11.23 11.07
C GLY A 334 9.79 11.60 9.71
N LEU A 335 9.75 10.68 8.75
CA LEU A 335 9.21 10.88 7.40
C LEU A 335 7.70 10.68 7.32
N ALA A 336 7.12 10.02 8.32
CA ALA A 336 5.69 9.78 8.42
C ALA A 336 5.24 9.80 9.89
N PRO A 337 3.97 10.15 10.16
CA PRO A 337 3.44 10.10 11.51
C PRO A 337 3.29 8.65 12.01
N PRO A 338 3.30 8.41 13.33
CA PRO A 338 3.10 7.08 13.91
C PRO A 338 1.81 6.37 13.46
N SER A 339 0.76 7.13 13.10
CA SER A 339 -0.50 6.58 12.57
C SER A 339 -0.32 5.79 11.28
N LEU A 340 0.80 5.95 10.55
CA LEU A 340 1.15 5.08 9.42
C LEU A 340 1.19 3.60 9.84
N LEU A 341 1.59 3.29 11.07
CA LEU A 341 1.69 1.89 11.54
C LEU A 341 0.32 1.23 11.72
N GLU A 342 -0.76 2.00 11.87
CA GLU A 342 -2.13 1.47 11.95
C GLU A 342 -2.50 0.76 10.64
N THR A 343 -1.99 1.26 9.52
CA THR A 343 -2.23 0.67 8.19
C THR A 343 -1.64 -0.74 8.06
N TYR A 344 -0.62 -1.12 8.85
CA TYR A 344 -0.16 -2.51 8.87
C TYR A 344 -1.27 -3.46 9.32
N VAL A 345 -2.00 -3.08 10.37
CA VAL A 345 -3.08 -3.89 10.94
C VAL A 345 -4.23 -3.96 9.94
N LEU A 346 -4.68 -2.82 9.41
CA LEU A 346 -5.75 -2.73 8.41
C LEU A 346 -5.46 -3.61 7.18
N GLU A 347 -4.21 -3.59 6.71
CA GLU A 347 -3.81 -4.31 5.49
C GLU A 347 -3.57 -5.80 5.74
N ARG A 348 -2.76 -6.15 6.74
CA ARG A 348 -2.23 -7.50 6.89
C ARG A 348 -3.15 -8.45 7.65
N GLN A 349 -3.98 -7.92 8.56
CA GLN A 349 -5.00 -8.75 9.22
C GLN A 349 -6.03 -9.25 8.21
N LYS A 350 -6.49 -8.38 7.30
CA LYS A 350 -7.40 -8.78 6.23
C LYS A 350 -6.77 -9.83 5.31
N VAL A 351 -5.53 -9.62 4.87
CA VAL A 351 -4.81 -10.59 4.01
C VAL A 351 -4.71 -11.96 4.70
N ALA A 352 -4.42 -12.00 6.00
CA ALA A 352 -4.38 -13.25 6.77
C ALA A 352 -5.75 -13.95 6.83
N ILE A 353 -6.83 -13.20 7.02
CA ILE A 353 -8.20 -13.74 7.03
C ILE A 353 -8.60 -14.26 5.64
N ASP A 354 -8.32 -13.50 4.59
CA ASP A 354 -8.57 -13.89 3.19
C ASP A 354 -7.81 -15.19 2.84
N LEU A 355 -6.60 -15.34 3.38
CA LEU A 355 -5.79 -16.56 3.25
C LEU A 355 -6.40 -17.76 3.94
N ILE A 356 -6.90 -17.61 5.15
CA ILE A 356 -7.60 -18.69 5.85
C ILE A 356 -8.86 -19.11 5.08
N ASN A 357 -9.61 -18.14 4.56
CA ASN A 357 -10.82 -18.41 3.78
C ASN A 357 -10.51 -19.13 2.45
N PHE A 358 -9.47 -18.68 1.75
CA PHE A 358 -8.99 -19.38 0.56
C PHE A 358 -8.48 -20.79 0.90
N ASP A 359 -7.69 -20.94 1.96
CA ASP A 359 -7.12 -22.23 2.37
C ASP A 359 -8.21 -23.23 2.77
N ARG A 360 -9.33 -22.77 3.35
CA ARG A 360 -10.53 -23.60 3.58
C ARG A 360 -11.13 -24.11 2.28
N TYR A 361 -11.30 -23.24 1.29
CA TYR A 361 -11.79 -23.62 -0.04
C TYR A 361 -10.83 -24.60 -0.73
N PHE A 362 -9.54 -24.26 -0.76
CA PHE A 362 -8.50 -25.04 -1.41
C PHE A 362 -8.29 -26.39 -0.72
N SER A 363 -8.32 -26.44 0.62
CA SER A 363 -8.21 -27.69 1.38
C SER A 363 -9.35 -28.65 1.07
N LYS A 364 -10.59 -28.15 0.89
CA LYS A 364 -11.74 -28.97 0.48
C LYS A 364 -11.57 -29.54 -0.93
N LEU A 365 -10.97 -28.79 -1.85
CA LEU A 365 -10.64 -29.28 -3.19
C LEU A 365 -9.75 -30.53 -3.12
N PHE A 366 -8.77 -30.56 -2.21
CA PHE A 366 -7.88 -31.71 -1.97
C PHE A 366 -8.52 -32.83 -1.12
N SER A 367 -9.37 -32.50 -0.15
CA SER A 367 -9.92 -33.47 0.81
C SER A 367 -11.21 -34.15 0.34
N THR A 368 -11.68 -33.88 -0.88
CA THR A 368 -12.88 -34.54 -1.40
C THR A 368 -12.62 -36.03 -1.52
N LYS A 369 -13.46 -36.83 -0.84
CA LYS A 369 -13.56 -38.29 -0.92
C LYS A 369 -14.02 -38.74 -2.32
N GLY A 370 -13.27 -38.41 -3.38
CA GLY A 370 -13.46 -38.94 -4.73
C GLY A 370 -14.65 -38.45 -5.55
N ASN A 371 -15.45 -37.46 -5.10
CA ASN A 371 -16.63 -37.02 -5.86
C ASN A 371 -16.36 -35.94 -6.92
N ALA A 372 -15.25 -35.20 -6.83
CA ALA A 372 -14.89 -34.22 -7.86
C ALA A 372 -14.12 -34.90 -8.98
N SER A 373 -14.54 -34.71 -10.23
CA SER A 373 -13.90 -35.32 -11.39
C SER A 373 -12.41 -34.89 -11.52
N PRO A 374 -11.58 -35.64 -12.26
CA PRO A 374 -10.24 -35.19 -12.65
C PRO A 374 -10.22 -33.78 -13.25
N GLU A 375 -11.18 -33.48 -14.12
CA GLU A 375 -11.34 -32.21 -14.81
C GLU A 375 -11.73 -31.09 -13.84
N GLU A 376 -12.72 -31.32 -12.97
CA GLU A 376 -13.17 -30.32 -11.98
C GLU A 376 -12.05 -29.93 -11.01
N PHE A 377 -11.24 -30.91 -10.58
CA PHE A 377 -10.09 -30.65 -9.72
C PHE A 377 -9.01 -29.83 -10.45
N GLN A 378 -8.69 -30.21 -11.69
CA GLN A 378 -7.73 -29.49 -12.51
C GLN A 378 -8.20 -28.04 -12.72
N GLU A 379 -9.46 -27.81 -13.09
CA GLU A 379 -10.00 -26.47 -13.23
C GLU A 379 -9.95 -25.67 -11.93
N GLY A 380 -10.36 -26.25 -10.80
CA GLY A 380 -10.31 -25.60 -9.49
C GLY A 380 -8.88 -25.22 -9.10
N PHE A 381 -7.90 -26.10 -9.39
CA PHE A 381 -6.49 -25.86 -9.14
C PHE A 381 -5.96 -24.71 -10.00
N VAL A 382 -6.24 -24.71 -11.30
CA VAL A 382 -5.81 -23.66 -12.23
C VAL A 382 -6.47 -22.31 -11.92
N LYS A 383 -7.79 -22.31 -11.62
CA LYS A 383 -8.53 -21.10 -11.20
C LYS A 383 -7.96 -20.48 -9.91
N SER A 384 -7.41 -21.32 -9.03
CA SER A 384 -6.74 -20.90 -7.80
C SER A 384 -5.33 -20.35 -8.02
N GLY A 385 -4.77 -20.45 -9.23
CA GLY A 385 -3.39 -20.09 -9.58
C GLY A 385 -3.00 -18.65 -9.23
N LYS A 386 -3.93 -17.69 -9.39
CA LYS A 386 -3.71 -16.28 -9.02
C LYS A 386 -3.44 -16.13 -7.52
N TYR A 387 -4.20 -16.86 -6.71
CA TYR A 387 -4.07 -16.85 -5.27
C TYR A 387 -2.75 -17.50 -4.84
N THR A 388 -2.45 -18.67 -5.42
CA THR A 388 -1.20 -19.37 -5.08
C THR A 388 0.03 -18.59 -5.51
N ALA A 389 -0.02 -17.79 -6.57
CA ALA A 389 1.09 -16.92 -6.97
C ALA A 389 1.40 -15.76 -5.99
N GLY A 390 0.56 -15.55 -4.97
CA GLY A 390 0.75 -14.51 -3.95
C GLY A 390 0.40 -13.10 -4.43
N LEU A 391 -0.38 -12.98 -5.51
CA LEU A 391 -0.67 -11.71 -6.20
C LEU A 391 -2.08 -11.18 -5.90
N THR A 392 -2.81 -11.80 -4.95
CA THR A 392 -4.21 -11.49 -4.63
C THR A 392 -4.40 -10.51 -3.48
N ALA A 393 -3.32 -10.10 -2.80
CA ALA A 393 -3.42 -9.10 -1.76
C ALA A 393 -3.94 -7.78 -2.35
N LYS A 394 -5.15 -7.42 -1.91
CA LYS A 394 -5.80 -6.13 -2.19
C LYS A 394 -6.07 -5.45 -0.86
N TYR A 395 -5.45 -4.30 -0.66
CA TYR A 395 -5.68 -3.46 0.50
C TYR A 395 -6.95 -2.64 0.33
N ASP A 396 -7.69 -2.52 1.43
CA ASP A 396 -8.88 -1.66 1.50
C ASP A 396 -8.47 -0.18 1.61
N GLU A 397 -9.47 0.70 1.52
CA GLU A 397 -9.26 2.12 1.63
C GLU A 397 -8.62 2.51 2.98
N SER A 398 -7.60 3.36 2.91
CA SER A 398 -6.84 3.87 4.05
C SER A 398 -6.11 5.17 3.66
N PRO A 399 -5.46 5.87 4.60
CA PRO A 399 -4.71 7.09 4.28
C PRO A 399 -3.61 6.92 3.21
N ILE A 400 -3.16 5.69 2.96
CA ILE A 400 -2.13 5.36 1.96
C ILE A 400 -2.64 4.49 0.80
N THR A 401 -3.95 4.24 0.75
CA THR A 401 -4.64 3.47 -0.30
C THR A 401 -6.00 4.12 -0.53
N THR A 402 -6.18 4.90 -1.59
CA THR A 402 -7.45 5.59 -1.87
C THR A 402 -7.85 5.34 -3.31
N ASP A 403 -9.08 4.91 -3.55
CA ASP A 403 -9.64 4.89 -4.90
C ASP A 403 -10.22 6.27 -5.22
N LEU A 404 -9.83 6.82 -6.36
CA LEU A 404 -10.30 8.13 -6.83
C LEU A 404 -11.39 8.01 -7.89
N GLY A 405 -11.93 6.80 -8.12
CA GLY A 405 -12.96 6.56 -9.14
C GLY A 405 -12.41 6.54 -10.57
N LEU A 406 -11.08 6.38 -10.73
CA LEU A 406 -10.40 6.54 -12.02
C LEU A 406 -10.07 5.22 -12.71
N SER A 407 -10.78 4.15 -12.35
CA SER A 407 -10.55 2.80 -12.86
C SER A 407 -10.65 2.73 -14.40
N ASP A 408 -11.46 3.57 -15.02
CA ASP A 408 -11.63 3.59 -16.48
C ASP A 408 -10.38 4.05 -17.25
N LEU A 409 -9.48 4.81 -16.61
CA LEU A 409 -8.24 5.30 -17.21
C LEU A 409 -7.11 4.27 -17.20
N ALA A 410 -7.19 3.27 -16.31
CA ALA A 410 -6.18 2.22 -16.14
C ALA A 410 -6.83 0.94 -15.60
N LYS A 411 -7.59 0.26 -16.47
CA LYS A 411 -8.53 -0.82 -16.08
C LYS A 411 -7.90 -1.97 -15.30
N ASN A 412 -6.62 -2.25 -15.54
CA ASN A 412 -5.92 -3.37 -14.92
C ASN A 412 -5.00 -2.92 -13.76
N ILE A 413 -5.00 -1.63 -13.41
CA ILE A 413 -4.38 -1.12 -12.19
C ILE A 413 -5.42 -1.04 -11.09
N ILE A 414 -5.50 -2.13 -10.31
CA ILE A 414 -6.41 -2.20 -9.18
C ILE A 414 -5.75 -1.54 -7.97
N VAL A 415 -6.34 -0.44 -7.49
CA VAL A 415 -5.87 0.28 -6.30
C VAL A 415 -5.77 -0.68 -5.11
N GLY A 416 -4.67 -0.55 -4.36
CA GLY A 416 -4.39 -1.41 -3.21
C GLY A 416 -3.75 -2.76 -3.56
N MET A 417 -3.58 -3.08 -4.84
CA MET A 417 -2.81 -4.24 -5.30
C MET A 417 -1.40 -3.84 -5.75
N ARG A 418 -0.52 -4.83 -5.85
CA ARG A 418 0.80 -4.67 -6.47
C ARG A 418 0.66 -4.24 -7.93
N LEU A 419 1.44 -3.25 -8.38
CA LEU A 419 1.39 -2.78 -9.76
C LEU A 419 1.84 -3.91 -10.72
N PRO A 420 1.01 -4.33 -11.70
CA PRO A 420 1.44 -5.27 -12.73
C PRO A 420 2.59 -4.68 -13.55
N SER A 421 3.41 -5.53 -14.13
CA SER A 421 4.59 -5.10 -14.88
C SER A 421 4.73 -5.88 -16.18
N SER A 422 5.19 -5.17 -17.20
CA SER A 422 5.58 -5.73 -18.49
C SER A 422 6.94 -5.17 -18.89
N GLN A 423 7.49 -5.72 -19.98
CA GLN A 423 8.72 -5.20 -20.56
C GLN A 423 8.47 -3.78 -21.12
N VAL A 424 9.46 -2.91 -20.94
CA VAL A 424 9.57 -1.59 -21.55
C VAL A 424 10.98 -1.39 -22.07
N VAL A 425 11.18 -0.40 -22.93
CA VAL A 425 12.49 -0.02 -23.42
C VAL A 425 12.95 1.24 -22.70
N ARG A 426 14.12 1.19 -22.06
CA ARG A 426 14.71 2.36 -21.43
C ARG A 426 15.23 3.32 -22.50
N HIS A 427 14.87 4.59 -22.40
CA HIS A 427 15.11 5.59 -23.45
C HIS A 427 16.61 5.83 -23.72
N CYS A 428 17.39 5.99 -22.66
CA CYS A 428 18.78 6.43 -22.76
C CYS A 428 19.76 5.43 -23.40
N ASP A 429 19.46 4.13 -23.36
CA ASP A 429 20.35 3.08 -23.86
C ASP A 429 19.61 1.98 -24.65
N SER A 430 18.32 2.18 -24.94
CA SER A 430 17.45 1.22 -25.63
C SER A 430 17.41 -0.18 -24.99
N LYS A 431 17.75 -0.30 -23.71
CA LYS A 431 17.76 -1.59 -23.03
C LYS A 431 16.32 -2.03 -22.74
N PRO A 432 15.86 -3.20 -23.22
CA PRO A 432 14.62 -3.78 -22.75
C PRO A 432 14.79 -4.19 -21.29
N VAL A 433 13.88 -3.73 -20.44
CA VAL A 433 13.85 -4.03 -19.01
C VAL A 433 12.43 -4.35 -18.60
N GLN A 434 12.28 -5.14 -17.55
CA GLN A 434 10.99 -5.29 -16.90
C GLN A 434 10.72 -4.04 -16.05
N LEU A 435 9.58 -3.38 -16.22
CA LEU A 435 9.30 -2.10 -15.53
C LEU A 435 9.45 -2.21 -14.00
N ALA A 436 8.99 -3.31 -13.39
CA ALA A 436 9.11 -3.58 -11.96
C ALA A 436 10.55 -3.55 -11.43
N THR A 437 11.55 -3.81 -12.27
CA THR A 437 12.96 -3.76 -11.86
C THR A 437 13.42 -2.34 -11.50
N SER A 438 12.68 -1.31 -11.94
CA SER A 438 12.89 0.09 -11.55
C SER A 438 12.36 0.39 -10.14
N PHE A 439 11.46 -0.44 -9.59
CA PHE A 439 10.86 -0.23 -8.27
C PHE A 439 11.69 -0.86 -7.16
N LYS A 440 12.90 -0.33 -6.95
CA LYS A 440 13.81 -0.83 -5.92
C LYS A 440 13.19 -0.68 -4.53
N SER A 441 13.39 -1.63 -3.63
CA SER A 441 12.92 -1.50 -2.24
C SER A 441 13.84 -0.57 -1.44
N ASP A 442 13.94 0.70 -1.84
CA ASP A 442 14.82 1.72 -1.27
C ASP A 442 14.11 2.75 -0.39
N GLY A 443 12.78 2.63 -0.27
CA GLY A 443 11.98 3.51 0.56
C GLY A 443 11.32 4.65 -0.18
N ARG A 444 11.66 4.88 -1.45
CA ARG A 444 11.06 5.95 -2.22
C ARG A 444 9.62 5.62 -2.58
N TRP A 445 8.79 6.65 -2.60
CA TRP A 445 7.51 6.62 -3.31
C TRP A 445 7.77 6.93 -4.78
N ARG A 446 6.90 6.50 -5.70
CA ARG A 446 7.06 6.78 -7.12
C ARG A 446 5.87 7.52 -7.65
N VAL A 447 6.14 8.56 -8.43
CA VAL A 447 5.17 9.24 -9.27
C VAL A 447 5.42 8.75 -10.70
N MET A 448 4.65 7.76 -11.12
CA MET A 448 4.76 7.20 -12.47
C MET A 448 3.85 7.96 -13.42
N VAL A 449 4.43 8.63 -14.40
CA VAL A 449 3.70 9.38 -15.42
C VAL A 449 3.67 8.56 -16.69
N PHE A 450 2.51 7.97 -16.98
CA PHE A 450 2.23 7.33 -18.26
C PHE A 450 1.76 8.43 -19.21
N ALA A 451 2.68 9.05 -19.94
CA ALA A 451 2.41 10.26 -20.71
C ALA A 451 1.59 10.01 -21.99
N GLY A 452 1.50 8.77 -22.44
CA GLY A 452 0.81 8.40 -23.67
C GLY A 452 1.71 8.59 -24.89
N ASP A 453 1.09 8.70 -26.07
CA ASP A 453 1.80 8.98 -27.31
C ASP A 453 2.21 10.46 -27.35
N LEU A 454 3.51 10.73 -27.26
CA LEU A 454 4.05 12.10 -27.25
C LEU A 454 4.01 12.78 -28.64
N GLY A 455 3.67 12.04 -29.70
CA GLY A 455 3.32 12.62 -30.99
C GLY A 455 1.98 13.38 -30.98
N ILE A 456 1.16 13.18 -29.93
CA ILE A 456 -0.08 13.91 -29.71
C ILE A 456 0.23 15.21 -28.94
N PRO A 457 -0.04 16.41 -29.51
CA PRO A 457 0.30 17.69 -28.87
C PRO A 457 -0.26 17.85 -27.45
N GLN A 458 -1.48 17.37 -27.20
CA GLN A 458 -2.12 17.46 -25.89
C GLN A 458 -1.41 16.60 -24.82
N ASN A 459 -0.84 15.46 -25.18
CA ASN A 459 -0.02 14.65 -24.27
C ASN A 459 1.26 15.38 -23.91
N LYS A 460 1.90 16.00 -24.91
CA LYS A 460 3.13 16.78 -24.70
C LYS A 460 2.88 17.99 -23.78
N THR A 461 1.82 18.76 -24.03
CA THR A 461 1.44 19.90 -23.18
C THR A 461 1.22 19.48 -21.73
N ARG A 462 0.53 18.35 -21.50
CA ARG A 462 0.32 17.84 -20.13
C ARG A 462 1.61 17.34 -19.48
N LEU A 463 2.48 16.65 -20.23
CA LEU A 463 3.79 16.24 -19.73
C LEU A 463 4.62 17.46 -19.30
N ASP A 464 4.61 18.53 -20.09
CA ASP A 464 5.33 19.76 -19.78
C ASP A 464 4.78 20.46 -18.53
N ALA A 465 3.45 20.52 -18.38
CA ALA A 465 2.81 21.05 -17.18
C ALA A 465 3.17 20.25 -15.92
N ILE A 466 3.14 18.91 -16.01
CA ILE A 466 3.57 18.03 -14.91
C ILE A 466 5.06 18.24 -14.60
N GLY A 467 5.90 18.32 -15.62
CA GLY A 467 7.33 18.56 -15.47
C GLY A 467 7.62 19.90 -14.78
N ALA A 468 6.92 20.96 -15.18
CA ALA A 468 7.01 22.28 -14.56
C ALA A 468 6.56 22.25 -13.10
N TYR A 469 5.45 21.58 -12.79
CA TYR A 469 4.98 21.41 -11.42
C TYR A 469 5.98 20.62 -10.58
N LEU A 470 6.45 19.46 -11.06
CA LEU A 470 7.41 18.62 -10.34
C LEU A 470 8.75 19.32 -10.12
N GLY A 471 9.15 20.21 -11.03
CA GLY A 471 10.35 21.05 -10.91
C GLY A 471 10.18 22.30 -10.04
N SER A 472 8.96 22.65 -9.64
CA SER A 472 8.66 23.85 -8.86
C SER A 472 9.00 23.70 -7.36
N ASN A 473 9.08 24.83 -6.64
CA ASN A 473 9.25 24.83 -5.19
C ASN A 473 8.01 24.33 -4.44
N GLU A 474 6.85 24.30 -5.09
CA GLU A 474 5.58 23.77 -4.54
C GLU A 474 5.45 22.26 -4.76
N SER A 475 6.41 21.64 -5.44
CA SER A 475 6.42 20.21 -5.74
C SER A 475 6.60 19.36 -4.47
N PRO A 476 5.93 18.20 -4.38
CA PRO A 476 6.23 17.23 -3.32
C PRO A 476 7.69 16.74 -3.38
N LEU A 477 8.37 16.84 -4.53
CA LEU A 477 9.80 16.56 -4.64
C LEU A 477 10.67 17.51 -3.80
N GLN A 478 10.24 18.76 -3.64
CA GLN A 478 10.94 19.75 -2.80
C GLN A 478 10.46 19.68 -1.36
N THR A 479 9.15 19.62 -1.13
CA THR A 479 8.55 19.59 0.21
C THR A 479 9.02 18.38 1.03
N PHE A 480 9.09 17.21 0.40
CA PHE A 480 9.46 15.96 1.08
C PHE A 480 10.90 15.53 0.80
N ARG A 481 11.73 16.43 0.27
CA ARG A 481 13.14 16.17 0.02
C ARG A 481 13.85 15.83 1.33
N LEU A 482 14.61 14.74 1.35
CA LEU A 482 15.42 14.41 2.53
C LEU A 482 16.49 15.49 2.72
N ASN A 483 16.75 15.86 3.97
CA ASN A 483 17.76 16.86 4.29
C ASN A 483 19.14 16.43 3.76
N GLY A 484 19.77 17.28 2.93
CA GLY A 484 21.02 16.97 2.24
C GLY A 484 20.92 15.89 1.15
N GLY A 485 19.72 15.38 0.85
CA GLY A 485 19.46 14.40 -0.21
C GLY A 485 19.24 15.05 -1.57
N ASP A 486 19.21 14.23 -2.62
CA ASP A 486 18.88 14.65 -3.97
C ASP A 486 17.38 15.00 -4.11
N SER A 487 17.00 15.66 -5.22
CA SER A 487 15.61 16.08 -5.48
C SER A 487 14.58 14.96 -5.50
N ASP A 488 15.02 13.71 -5.68
CA ASP A 488 14.17 12.51 -5.75
C ASP A 488 14.40 11.56 -4.57
N SER A 489 15.03 12.06 -3.49
CA SER A 489 15.49 11.25 -2.36
C SER A 489 14.38 10.53 -1.59
N LEU A 490 13.14 11.02 -1.63
CA LEU A 490 11.97 10.34 -1.07
C LEU A 490 10.90 10.02 -2.13
N ILE A 491 10.74 10.86 -3.15
CA ILE A 491 9.74 10.69 -4.19
C ILE A 491 10.46 10.66 -5.53
N GLU A 492 10.29 9.58 -6.27
CA GLU A 492 10.95 9.35 -7.54
C GLU A 492 9.96 9.51 -8.71
N PRO A 493 10.15 10.52 -9.58
CA PRO A 493 9.37 10.61 -10.81
C PRO A 493 9.90 9.61 -11.85
N ILE A 494 9.00 8.83 -12.45
CA ILE A 494 9.30 7.89 -13.54
C ILE A 494 8.40 8.24 -14.72
N LEU A 495 8.98 8.35 -15.92
CA LEU A 495 8.23 8.59 -17.15
C LEU A 495 8.11 7.29 -17.95
N VAL A 496 6.90 7.01 -18.42
CA VAL A 496 6.61 5.95 -19.39
C VAL A 496 5.86 6.58 -20.57
N GLY A 497 6.49 6.62 -21.74
CA GLY A 497 5.87 7.02 -23.00
C GLY A 497 5.28 5.83 -23.76
N TYR A 498 4.45 6.11 -24.76
CA TYR A 498 3.92 5.10 -25.69
C TYR A 498 4.41 5.38 -27.11
N GLY A 499 4.71 4.32 -27.86
CA GLY A 499 5.03 4.41 -29.27
C GLY A 499 6.54 4.59 -29.54
N PRO A 500 6.91 4.94 -30.79
CA PRO A 500 8.28 4.81 -31.23
C PRO A 500 9.20 5.80 -30.51
N ARG A 501 10.06 5.30 -29.62
CA ARG A 501 10.90 6.14 -28.74
C ARG A 501 11.89 7.02 -29.51
N HIS A 502 12.22 6.64 -30.75
CA HIS A 502 13.15 7.37 -31.62
C HIS A 502 12.60 8.70 -32.13
N ASN A 503 11.29 8.94 -31.98
CA ASN A 503 10.67 10.22 -32.32
C ASN A 503 10.76 11.25 -31.17
N VAL A 504 11.25 10.85 -30.00
CA VAL A 504 11.30 11.70 -28.81
C VAL A 504 12.75 11.89 -28.38
N GLU A 505 13.22 13.13 -28.51
CA GLU A 505 14.55 13.53 -28.03
C GLU A 505 14.53 13.82 -26.53
N LEU A 506 15.67 13.67 -25.85
CA LEU A 506 15.76 13.87 -24.40
C LEU A 506 15.36 15.29 -23.99
N GLU A 507 15.70 16.30 -24.79
CA GLU A 507 15.40 17.71 -24.56
C GLU A 507 13.89 18.02 -24.61
N GLN A 508 13.09 17.13 -25.20
CA GLN A 508 11.64 17.25 -25.22
C GLN A 508 11.01 16.74 -23.92
N ILE A 509 11.77 16.02 -23.08
CA ILE A 509 11.29 15.51 -21.80
C ILE A 509 11.63 16.53 -20.70
N PRO A 510 10.75 16.76 -19.71
CA PRO A 510 11.08 17.68 -18.63
C PRO A 510 12.24 17.18 -17.73
N PRO A 511 13.14 18.08 -17.28
CA PRO A 511 14.28 17.72 -16.42
C PRO A 511 13.94 17.00 -15.12
N ALA A 512 12.70 17.15 -14.62
CA ALA A 512 12.22 16.41 -13.45
C ALA A 512 12.34 14.88 -13.60
N PHE A 513 12.30 14.36 -14.84
CA PHE A 513 12.43 12.92 -15.13
C PHE A 513 13.87 12.47 -15.41
N TYR A 514 14.84 13.38 -15.41
CA TYR A 514 16.26 13.05 -15.45
C TYR A 514 17.09 13.97 -14.52
N PRO A 515 16.75 13.99 -13.22
CA PRO A 515 17.34 14.94 -12.28
C PRO A 515 18.85 14.72 -12.12
N ILE A 516 19.55 15.76 -11.65
CA ILE A 516 20.95 15.64 -11.24
C ILE A 516 20.98 15.01 -9.85
N THR A 517 21.54 13.81 -9.74
CA THR A 517 21.49 13.00 -8.51
C THR A 517 22.75 12.16 -8.32
N GLY A 518 22.82 11.48 -7.17
CA GLY A 518 23.85 10.54 -6.81
C GLY A 518 25.15 11.20 -6.37
N LYS A 519 26.09 10.37 -5.93
CA LYS A 519 27.38 10.83 -5.35
C LYS A 519 28.16 11.79 -6.26
N ASN A 520 28.07 11.58 -7.58
CA ASN A 520 28.81 12.38 -8.56
C ASN A 520 28.01 13.55 -9.13
N GLN A 521 26.76 13.74 -8.69
CA GLN A 521 25.87 14.82 -9.12
C GLN A 521 25.79 14.91 -10.65
N ILE A 522 25.33 13.83 -11.28
CA ILE A 522 25.14 13.72 -12.74
C ILE A 522 23.66 13.49 -13.07
N LYS A 523 23.27 13.76 -14.33
CA LYS A 523 21.91 13.44 -14.80
C LYS A 523 21.64 11.95 -14.66
N ASP A 524 20.58 11.59 -13.95
CA ASP A 524 20.08 10.22 -13.91
C ASP A 524 19.13 9.96 -15.07
N LEU A 525 19.62 9.26 -16.09
CA LEU A 525 18.86 8.95 -17.30
C LEU A 525 18.06 7.64 -17.20
N HIS A 526 18.02 6.98 -16.03
CA HIS A 526 17.45 5.64 -15.89
C HIS A 526 15.97 5.61 -15.53
N LYS A 527 15.28 6.74 -15.61
CA LYS A 527 13.88 6.91 -15.17
C LYS A 527 12.87 7.10 -16.30
N ILE A 528 13.34 6.98 -17.55
CA ILE A 528 12.54 7.22 -18.75
C ILE A 528 12.43 5.93 -19.54
N PHE A 529 11.20 5.51 -19.78
CA PHE A 529 10.87 4.28 -20.47
C PHE A 529 9.84 4.53 -21.57
N PHE A 530 9.80 3.63 -22.55
CA PHE A 530 8.77 3.60 -23.58
C PHE A 530 8.20 2.19 -23.71
N ASP A 531 6.88 2.11 -23.85
CA ASP A 531 6.21 0.93 -24.40
C ASP A 531 6.39 0.96 -25.93
N ASP A 532 7.49 0.35 -26.37
CA ASP A 532 8.02 0.36 -27.74
C ASP A 532 8.65 -1.01 -28.07
N GLU A 533 8.89 -1.24 -29.35
CA GLU A 533 9.61 -2.41 -29.85
C GLU A 533 11.07 -2.42 -29.37
N ALA A 534 11.51 -3.58 -28.88
CA ALA A 534 12.89 -3.83 -28.50
C ALA A 534 13.65 -4.56 -29.61
N TYR A 535 14.97 -4.36 -29.72
CA TYR A 535 15.76 -4.97 -30.80
C TYR A 535 15.98 -6.48 -30.65
N ASN A 536 16.06 -6.98 -29.42
CA ASN A 536 16.45 -8.37 -29.12
C ASN A 536 15.47 -9.09 -28.17
N LYS A 537 14.30 -8.50 -27.95
CA LYS A 537 13.20 -9.02 -27.14
C LYS A 537 11.88 -8.63 -27.80
N THR A 538 10.82 -9.36 -27.53
CA THR A 538 9.47 -9.03 -28.01
C THR A 538 8.92 -7.80 -27.31
N HIS A 539 8.05 -7.04 -27.96
CA HIS A 539 7.30 -5.94 -27.36
C HIS A 539 6.56 -6.37 -26.07
N GLY A 540 6.55 -5.50 -25.06
CA GLY A 540 5.94 -5.79 -23.75
C GLY A 540 4.46 -5.44 -23.63
N HIS A 541 3.97 -4.52 -24.46
CA HIS A 541 2.58 -4.07 -24.55
C HIS A 541 2.05 -3.59 -23.20
N LEU A 542 2.86 -2.81 -22.49
CA LEU A 542 2.56 -2.34 -21.14
C LEU A 542 1.26 -1.54 -21.07
N TYR A 543 1.01 -0.61 -22.00
CA TYR A 543 -0.21 0.20 -22.00
C TYR A 543 -1.45 -0.67 -22.14
N GLU A 544 -1.44 -1.63 -23.06
CA GLU A 544 -2.51 -2.60 -23.23
C GLU A 544 -2.66 -3.48 -21.98
N HIS A 545 -1.54 -4.00 -21.45
CA HIS A 545 -1.51 -4.84 -20.25
C HIS A 545 -2.12 -4.13 -19.03
N LEU A 546 -1.84 -2.84 -18.86
CA LEU A 546 -2.38 -2.01 -17.78
C LEU A 546 -3.78 -1.43 -18.09
N GLY A 547 -4.26 -1.55 -19.32
CA GLY A 547 -5.52 -0.97 -19.77
C GLY A 547 -5.51 0.56 -19.80
N ILE A 548 -4.37 1.16 -20.16
CA ILE A 548 -4.16 2.60 -20.26
C ILE A 548 -4.37 3.03 -21.71
N ASN A 549 -5.15 4.10 -21.92
CA ASN A 549 -5.32 4.67 -23.25
C ASN A 549 -4.14 5.60 -23.63
N PRO A 550 -3.40 5.31 -24.73
CA PRO A 550 -2.29 6.17 -25.19
C PRO A 550 -2.67 7.62 -25.53
N GLN A 551 -3.95 7.89 -25.82
CA GLN A 551 -4.45 9.23 -26.12
C GLN A 551 -4.50 10.14 -24.88
N ASN A 552 -4.66 9.53 -23.69
CA ASN A 552 -4.94 10.27 -22.46
C ASN A 552 -3.87 10.12 -21.40
N GLY A 553 -3.17 8.98 -21.36
CA GLY A 553 -2.22 8.69 -20.30
C GLY A 553 -2.85 8.65 -18.91
N VAL A 554 -2.01 8.48 -17.88
CA VAL A 554 -2.43 8.41 -16.47
C VAL A 554 -1.24 8.67 -15.55
N ILE A 555 -1.47 9.14 -14.32
CA ILE A 555 -0.43 9.20 -13.27
C ILE A 555 -0.70 8.07 -12.27
N VAL A 556 0.32 7.34 -11.85
CA VAL A 556 0.19 6.26 -10.86
C VAL A 556 1.18 6.50 -9.74
N ILE A 557 0.68 6.61 -8.51
CA ILE A 557 1.51 6.66 -7.31
C ILE A 557 1.77 5.23 -6.83
N VAL A 558 3.03 4.88 -6.67
CA VAL A 558 3.46 3.57 -6.20
C VAL A 558 4.18 3.70 -4.87
N ARG A 559 3.74 2.93 -3.89
CA ARG A 559 4.31 2.87 -2.55
C ARG A 559 5.72 2.27 -2.54
N PRO A 560 6.49 2.43 -1.45
CA PRO A 560 7.77 1.76 -1.26
C PRO A 560 7.69 0.22 -1.36
N ASP A 561 6.55 -0.37 -0.97
CA ASP A 561 6.24 -1.80 -1.07
C ASP A 561 5.61 -2.22 -2.42
N GLN A 562 5.60 -1.32 -3.41
CA GLN A 562 5.13 -1.54 -4.80
C GLN A 562 3.62 -1.73 -4.98
N SER A 563 2.81 -1.44 -3.96
CA SER A 563 1.35 -1.28 -4.14
C SER A 563 1.03 0.05 -4.83
N GLY A 564 0.10 0.04 -5.79
CA GLY A 564 -0.21 1.19 -6.66
C GLY A 564 -1.55 1.89 -6.39
N LYS A 565 -1.64 3.16 -6.78
CA LYS A 565 -2.85 4.02 -6.82
C LYS A 565 -2.83 4.87 -8.11
N ALA A 566 -3.94 4.93 -8.86
CA ALA A 566 -4.03 5.69 -10.12
C ALA A 566 -4.68 7.08 -9.94
N PHE A 567 -4.29 8.04 -10.77
CA PHE A 567 -4.65 9.46 -10.77
C PHE A 567 -4.84 10.00 -12.19
N ARG A 568 -5.76 10.95 -12.36
CA ARG A 568 -6.05 11.60 -13.65
C ARG A 568 -4.99 12.64 -13.93
N MET A 569 -4.61 12.76 -15.19
CA MET A 569 -3.75 13.85 -15.67
C MET A 569 -4.62 15.11 -15.82
N SER A 570 -4.53 16.07 -14.89
CA SER A 570 -5.21 17.38 -14.95
C SER A 570 -4.20 18.53 -14.99
N SER A 571 -4.52 19.61 -15.71
CA SER A 571 -3.61 20.71 -16.04
C SER A 571 -3.62 21.89 -15.07
N LYS A 572 -4.64 22.02 -14.20
CA LYS A 572 -4.82 23.28 -13.44
C LYS A 572 -4.96 23.10 -11.93
N PHE A 573 -5.71 22.11 -11.43
CA PHE A 573 -5.87 21.86 -9.99
C PHE A 573 -5.97 20.36 -9.67
N ASN A 574 -5.28 19.92 -8.60
CA ASN A 574 -5.25 18.53 -8.15
C ASN A 574 -6.22 18.33 -6.97
N TYR A 575 -7.50 18.08 -7.26
CA TYR A 575 -8.51 17.72 -6.27
C TYR A 575 -9.18 16.39 -6.61
N THR A 576 -9.83 15.79 -5.62
CA THR A 576 -10.64 14.58 -5.75
C THR A 576 -12.12 14.92 -5.73
N VAL A 577 -12.97 14.11 -6.35
CA VAL A 577 -14.41 14.37 -6.47
C VAL A 577 -15.16 13.15 -5.97
N ALA A 578 -16.14 13.34 -5.08
CA ALA A 578 -16.99 12.25 -4.64
C ALA A 578 -17.79 11.67 -5.83
N PRO A 579 -17.96 10.33 -5.96
CA PRO A 579 -18.53 9.72 -7.17
C PRO A 579 -19.92 10.26 -7.58
N HIS A 580 -20.75 10.66 -6.61
CA HIS A 580 -22.07 11.23 -6.89
C HIS A 580 -22.03 12.65 -7.47
N LEU A 581 -20.85 13.29 -7.53
CA LEU A 581 -20.64 14.63 -8.08
C LEU A 581 -20.00 14.60 -9.49
N GLU A 582 -19.89 13.42 -10.12
CA GLU A 582 -19.25 13.27 -11.44
C GLU A 582 -19.89 14.13 -12.53
N GLU A 583 -21.18 14.44 -12.43
CA GLU A 583 -21.87 15.31 -13.39
C GLU A 583 -21.32 16.74 -13.43
N PHE A 584 -20.68 17.21 -12.35
CA PHE A 584 -20.06 18.53 -12.26
C PHE A 584 -18.61 18.54 -12.76
N ALA A 585 -18.00 17.36 -12.95
CA ALA A 585 -16.62 17.16 -13.43
C ALA A 585 -16.54 16.93 -14.95
N VAL A 586 -17.62 17.18 -15.69
CA VAL A 586 -17.66 17.14 -17.16
C VAL A 586 -17.12 18.45 -17.75
N PRO A 587 -16.66 18.45 -19.02
CA PRO A 587 -16.17 19.68 -19.65
C PRO A 587 -17.18 20.83 -19.52
N PHE A 588 -16.75 21.99 -19.03
CA PHE A 588 -17.63 23.10 -18.69
C PHE A 588 -18.58 23.55 -19.83
N PRO A 589 -18.16 23.56 -21.12
CA PRO A 589 -19.09 23.81 -22.23
C PRO A 589 -20.22 22.78 -22.34
N THR A 590 -19.95 21.51 -22.00
CA THR A 590 -20.95 20.43 -21.97
C THR A 590 -21.93 20.64 -20.82
N PHE A 591 -21.41 20.97 -19.63
CA PHE A 591 -22.24 21.28 -18.46
C PHE A 591 -23.16 22.48 -18.74
N ARG A 592 -22.64 23.53 -19.38
CA ARG A 592 -23.40 24.71 -19.77
C ARG A 592 -24.51 24.37 -20.77
N ALA A 593 -24.21 23.54 -21.76
CA ALA A 593 -25.19 23.11 -22.77
C ALA A 593 -26.32 22.27 -22.16
N ALA A 594 -26.02 21.47 -21.12
CA ALA A 594 -27.01 20.70 -20.38
C ALA A 594 -27.93 21.56 -19.49
N ASN A 595 -27.53 22.81 -19.20
CA ASN A 595 -28.22 23.72 -18.30
C ASN A 595 -28.59 25.06 -18.99
N PRO A 596 -29.38 25.05 -20.07
CA PRO A 596 -29.58 26.22 -20.94
C PRO A 596 -30.39 27.36 -20.31
N ASN A 597 -31.05 27.11 -19.18
CA ASN A 597 -31.90 28.10 -18.50
C ASN A 597 -31.09 29.15 -17.71
N TYR A 598 -29.79 28.93 -17.51
CA TYR A 598 -28.91 29.82 -16.75
C TYR A 598 -27.96 30.55 -17.68
N ALA A 599 -27.89 31.87 -17.51
CA ALA A 599 -26.99 32.73 -18.26
C ALA A 599 -25.57 32.76 -17.67
N HIS A 600 -25.45 32.59 -16.35
CA HIS A 600 -24.18 32.59 -15.61
C HIS A 600 -24.16 31.48 -14.57
N PHE A 601 -22.98 30.92 -14.34
CA PHE A 601 -22.73 29.87 -13.35
C PHE A 601 -21.73 30.39 -12.32
N VAL A 602 -22.06 30.23 -11.05
CA VAL A 602 -21.21 30.63 -9.92
C VAL A 602 -20.87 29.38 -9.13
N GLY A 603 -19.60 29.24 -8.74
CA GLY A 603 -19.12 28.14 -7.91
C GLY A 603 -18.85 28.62 -6.50
N GLY A 604 -19.21 27.85 -5.47
CA GLY A 604 -18.87 28.14 -4.07
C GLY A 604 -18.30 26.94 -3.34
N GLY A 605 -17.31 27.16 -2.47
CA GLY A 605 -16.69 26.14 -1.62
C GLY A 605 -16.86 26.48 -0.13
N LEU A 606 -17.65 25.69 0.59
CA LEU A 606 -17.78 25.79 2.05
C LEU A 606 -16.67 25.00 2.74
N ILE A 607 -15.94 25.66 3.62
CA ILE A 607 -14.73 25.14 4.26
C ILE A 607 -14.91 25.17 5.77
N PHE A 608 -14.79 24.00 6.42
CA PHE A 608 -14.97 23.86 7.86
C PHE A 608 -13.67 23.54 8.60
N SER A 609 -13.53 24.05 9.82
CA SER A 609 -12.45 23.71 10.76
C SER A 609 -12.99 23.31 12.13
N ARG A 610 -12.19 22.52 12.87
CA ARG A 610 -12.42 22.13 14.27
C ARG A 610 -11.31 22.65 15.20
N THR A 611 -10.50 23.60 14.77
CA THR A 611 -9.34 24.05 15.56
C THR A 611 -9.77 24.96 16.71
N ALA A 612 -9.40 24.61 17.94
CA ALA A 612 -9.72 25.40 19.14
C ALA A 612 -8.97 26.75 19.12
N VAL A 613 -9.68 27.83 19.44
CA VAL A 613 -9.11 29.18 19.55
C VAL A 613 -8.56 29.38 20.97
N PRO A 614 -7.48 30.16 21.21
CA PRO A 614 -6.90 30.33 22.55
C PRO A 614 -7.86 30.77 23.66
N GLU A 615 -9.00 31.40 23.32
CA GLU A 615 -10.01 31.84 24.28
C GLU A 615 -10.79 30.69 24.95
N ASP A 616 -10.80 29.48 24.37
CA ASP A 616 -11.43 28.29 24.98
C ASP A 616 -10.65 27.74 26.20
N GLN A 617 -9.45 28.27 26.49
CA GLN A 617 -8.64 27.85 27.64
C GLN A 617 -9.04 28.55 28.97
N GLY A 618 -10.10 29.36 28.95
CA GLY A 618 -10.55 30.13 30.11
C GLY A 618 -11.36 29.38 31.17
N ILE A 619 -11.87 28.17 30.90
CA ILE A 619 -12.68 27.43 31.87
C ILE A 619 -11.79 26.52 32.72
N LYS A 620 -11.31 27.07 33.84
CA LYS A 620 -10.70 26.27 34.91
C LYS A 620 -11.78 25.54 35.73
N ASN A 621 -11.54 24.23 35.86
CA ASN A 621 -11.97 23.32 36.93
C ASN A 621 -13.46 22.90 37.00
N GLY A 622 -13.71 21.62 36.72
CA GLY A 622 -14.84 20.88 37.29
C GLY A 622 -15.20 19.60 36.53
N ALA A 623 -14.83 18.45 37.11
CA ALA A 623 -15.30 17.08 36.81
C ALA A 623 -14.89 16.43 35.47
N GLU A 624 -14.45 15.17 35.58
CA GLU A 624 -14.25 14.23 34.48
C GLU A 624 -15.57 14.01 33.75
N GLY A 625 -15.74 14.67 32.61
CA GLY A 625 -16.77 14.42 31.60
C GLY A 625 -16.10 14.27 30.24
N GLU A 626 -16.68 13.44 29.37
CA GLU A 626 -16.22 13.20 28.00
C GLU A 626 -15.73 14.50 27.33
N LYS A 627 -14.49 14.49 26.83
CA LYS A 627 -13.98 15.60 26.01
C LYS A 627 -14.74 15.62 24.69
N THR A 628 -15.85 16.33 24.64
CA THR A 628 -16.57 16.62 23.40
C THR A 628 -15.60 17.35 22.46
N PRO A 629 -15.45 16.90 21.20
CA PRO A 629 -14.62 17.63 20.24
C PRO A 629 -15.16 19.06 20.06
N PRO A 630 -14.30 20.06 19.83
CA PRO A 630 -14.73 21.44 19.60
C PRO A 630 -15.73 21.51 18.42
N PRO A 631 -16.72 22.42 18.48
CA PRO A 631 -17.73 22.55 17.44
C PRO A 631 -17.10 22.95 16.11
N PHE A 632 -17.72 22.52 15.01
CA PHE A 632 -17.33 22.98 13.68
C PHE A 632 -17.50 24.50 13.54
N ARG A 633 -16.58 25.14 12.82
CA ARG A 633 -16.68 26.53 12.38
C ARG A 633 -16.52 26.61 10.87
N LEU A 634 -17.31 27.45 10.22
CA LEU A 634 -17.30 27.71 8.78
C LEU A 634 -16.46 28.96 8.49
N LEU A 635 -15.61 28.91 7.46
CA LEU A 635 -14.92 30.09 6.96
C LEU A 635 -15.88 30.95 6.14
N LEU A 636 -16.06 32.21 6.54
CA LEU A 636 -16.75 33.22 5.74
C LEU A 636 -15.81 34.37 5.39
N LEU A 637 -15.97 34.90 4.18
CA LEU A 637 -15.31 36.10 3.67
C LEU A 637 -16.34 37.22 3.56
N GLN A 638 -15.94 38.44 3.93
CA GLN A 638 -16.78 39.63 3.77
C GLN A 638 -16.43 40.33 2.46
N ARG A 639 -17.43 40.48 1.58
CA ARG A 639 -17.28 41.22 0.31
C ARG A 639 -16.90 42.67 0.56
N ALA A 640 -16.00 43.22 -0.24
CA ALA A 640 -15.65 44.64 -0.23
C ALA A 640 -16.90 45.50 -0.51
N PHE A 641 -16.98 46.72 0.04
CA PHE A 641 -18.20 47.53 -0.12
C PHE A 641 -18.40 48.03 -1.55
N GLU A 642 -17.31 48.14 -2.29
CA GLU A 642 -17.22 48.60 -3.66
C GLU A 642 -17.60 47.51 -4.67
N ASP A 643 -17.73 46.27 -4.20
CA ASP A 643 -18.08 45.11 -5.02
C ASP A 643 -19.60 44.86 -5.02
N SER A 644 -20.07 44.04 -5.96
CA SER A 644 -21.46 43.60 -6.05
C SER A 644 -21.90 42.98 -4.72
N TYR A 645 -23.04 43.43 -4.18
CA TYR A 645 -23.53 42.97 -2.88
C TYR A 645 -22.55 43.21 -1.71
N GLY A 646 -21.77 44.29 -1.77
CA GLY A 646 -20.76 44.62 -0.76
C GLY A 646 -21.26 44.61 0.69
N GLY A 647 -20.40 44.14 1.59
CA GLY A 647 -20.66 44.03 3.03
C GLY A 647 -21.32 42.72 3.49
N HIS A 648 -21.83 41.88 2.58
CA HIS A 648 -22.36 40.56 2.90
C HIS A 648 -21.24 39.54 3.14
N TRP A 649 -21.57 38.47 3.88
CA TRP A 649 -20.66 37.37 4.17
C TRP A 649 -21.03 36.11 3.39
N GLU A 650 -20.03 35.43 2.84
CA GLU A 650 -20.20 34.19 2.10
C GLU A 650 -19.00 33.24 2.25
N GLY A 651 -19.18 31.97 1.88
CA GLY A 651 -18.04 31.08 1.67
C GLY A 651 -17.33 31.43 0.36
N PRO A 652 -16.02 31.15 0.23
CA PRO A 652 -15.26 31.49 -0.97
C PRO A 652 -15.92 30.98 -2.26
N GLY A 653 -16.04 31.82 -3.28
CA GLY A 653 -16.67 31.46 -4.53
C GLY A 653 -17.06 32.62 -5.45
N GLY A 654 -16.80 32.44 -6.74
CA GLY A 654 -17.06 33.42 -7.78
C GLY A 654 -17.59 32.82 -9.09
N SER A 655 -17.56 33.62 -10.16
CA SER A 655 -18.11 33.25 -11.46
C SER A 655 -17.22 32.22 -12.15
N CYS A 656 -17.81 31.16 -12.70
CA CYS A 656 -17.06 30.24 -13.54
C CYS A 656 -16.72 30.91 -14.88
N ASP A 657 -15.44 30.81 -15.26
CA ASP A 657 -14.89 31.40 -16.47
C ASP A 657 -15.06 30.46 -17.66
N PRO A 658 -15.15 30.98 -18.90
CA PRO A 658 -15.20 30.15 -20.10
C PRO A 658 -14.00 29.21 -20.28
N GLU A 659 -12.86 29.54 -19.65
CA GLU A 659 -11.59 28.80 -19.71
C GLU A 659 -11.43 27.76 -18.58
N ASP A 660 -12.41 27.67 -17.67
CA ASP A 660 -12.47 26.62 -16.65
C ASP A 660 -12.76 25.27 -17.32
N GLU A 661 -11.97 24.24 -16.98
CA GLU A 661 -12.11 22.92 -17.59
C GLU A 661 -13.45 22.26 -17.22
N THR A 662 -13.89 22.44 -15.97
CA THR A 662 -15.16 21.93 -15.41
C THR A 662 -15.77 22.97 -14.45
N LEU A 663 -17.02 22.77 -14.00
CA LEU A 663 -17.62 23.62 -12.95
C LEU A 663 -16.79 23.56 -11.66
N LEU A 664 -16.28 22.38 -11.31
CA LEU A 664 -15.47 22.16 -10.12
C LEU A 664 -14.10 22.85 -10.21
N ASP A 665 -13.52 22.97 -11.41
CA ASP A 665 -12.29 23.74 -11.61
C ASP A 665 -12.52 25.23 -11.35
N GLY A 666 -13.68 25.76 -11.75
CA GLY A 666 -14.09 27.11 -11.38
C GLY A 666 -14.17 27.28 -9.87
N VAL A 667 -14.83 26.36 -9.15
CA VAL A 667 -14.90 26.43 -7.68
C VAL A 667 -13.49 26.37 -7.06
N ALA A 668 -12.63 25.45 -7.52
CA ALA A 668 -11.29 25.30 -6.97
C ALA A 668 -10.40 26.51 -7.24
N ARG A 669 -10.56 27.16 -8.40
CA ARG A 669 -9.90 28.43 -8.74
C ARG A 669 -10.35 29.54 -7.81
N GLU A 670 -11.65 29.74 -7.65
CA GLU A 670 -12.22 30.81 -6.82
C GLU A 670 -11.83 30.65 -5.34
N VAL A 671 -11.90 29.42 -4.79
CA VAL A 671 -11.42 29.13 -3.42
C VAL A 671 -9.94 29.49 -3.26
N PHE A 672 -9.14 29.26 -4.31
CA PHE A 672 -7.73 29.59 -4.29
C PHE A 672 -7.47 31.10 -4.43
N GLU A 673 -8.19 31.79 -5.30
CA GLU A 673 -8.06 33.22 -5.55
C GLU A 673 -8.55 34.05 -4.34
N GLU A 674 -9.70 33.71 -3.79
CA GLU A 674 -10.34 34.50 -2.73
C GLU A 674 -9.84 34.17 -1.31
N ALA A 675 -9.42 32.93 -1.04
CA ALA A 675 -9.00 32.51 0.30
C ALA A 675 -7.52 32.07 0.38
N GLY A 676 -6.85 31.89 -0.75
CA GLY A 676 -5.48 31.38 -0.81
C GLY A 676 -5.36 29.89 -0.48
N LEU A 677 -6.48 29.15 -0.50
CA LEU A 677 -6.58 27.74 -0.10
C LEU A 677 -6.72 26.84 -1.32
N ARG A 678 -6.08 25.66 -1.30
CA ARG A 678 -6.23 24.67 -2.37
C ARG A 678 -7.27 23.62 -1.98
N VAL A 679 -8.30 23.47 -2.81
CA VAL A 679 -9.26 22.36 -2.69
C VAL A 679 -8.51 21.02 -2.85
N SER A 680 -8.64 20.12 -1.87
CA SER A 680 -8.15 18.73 -1.94
C SER A 680 -9.26 17.77 -2.35
N ARG A 681 -10.51 18.04 -1.96
CA ARG A 681 -11.65 17.15 -2.21
C ARG A 681 -12.97 17.92 -2.27
N PHE A 682 -13.79 17.60 -3.27
CA PHE A 682 -15.21 17.91 -3.30
C PHE A 682 -15.99 16.78 -2.62
N VAL A 683 -16.72 17.12 -1.55
CA VAL A 683 -17.30 16.15 -0.61
C VAL A 683 -18.79 15.94 -0.85
N GLU A 684 -19.52 17.02 -1.12
CA GLU A 684 -20.98 17.02 -1.27
C GLU A 684 -21.43 18.30 -2.01
N LEU A 685 -22.54 18.24 -2.76
CA LEU A 685 -23.26 19.43 -3.20
C LEU A 685 -24.22 19.83 -2.08
N VAL A 686 -23.97 20.99 -1.47
CA VAL A 686 -24.76 21.47 -0.32
C VAL A 686 -26.05 22.13 -0.81
N GLY A 687 -25.96 22.93 -1.85
CA GLY A 687 -27.11 23.68 -2.35
C GLY A 687 -26.90 24.28 -3.72
N LYS A 688 -28.04 24.64 -4.32
CA LYS A 688 -28.11 25.37 -5.58
C LYS A 688 -29.02 26.57 -5.39
N ASP A 689 -28.43 27.75 -5.43
CA ASP A 689 -29.13 29.02 -5.25
C ASP A 689 -29.32 29.71 -6.61
N GLU A 690 -30.49 30.31 -6.83
CA GLU A 690 -30.84 30.96 -8.09
C GLU A 690 -31.34 32.38 -7.86
N TRP A 691 -30.84 33.33 -8.64
CA TRP A 691 -31.36 34.70 -8.61
C TRP A 691 -31.32 35.37 -9.98
N ALA A 692 -32.17 36.39 -10.13
CA ALA A 692 -32.25 37.19 -11.34
C ALA A 692 -31.29 38.39 -11.27
N LYS A 693 -30.46 38.55 -12.31
CA LYS A 693 -29.63 39.74 -12.52
C LYS A 693 -30.26 40.61 -13.61
N LEU A 694 -30.81 41.74 -13.19
CA LEU A 694 -31.43 42.72 -14.08
C LEU A 694 -30.36 43.47 -14.88
N ARG A 695 -30.40 43.34 -16.21
CA ARG A 695 -29.67 44.19 -17.16
C ARG A 695 -30.64 45.21 -17.75
N SER A 696 -30.11 46.25 -18.39
CA SER A 696 -30.92 47.30 -19.02
C SER A 696 -31.89 46.80 -20.10
N ASP A 697 -31.61 45.63 -20.70
CA ASP A 697 -32.30 45.08 -21.87
C ASP A 697 -32.80 43.63 -21.68
N ARG A 698 -32.41 42.94 -20.61
CA ARG A 698 -32.82 41.54 -20.32
C ARG A 698 -32.68 41.17 -18.85
N VAL A 699 -33.26 40.03 -18.48
CA VAL A 699 -33.08 39.41 -17.17
C VAL A 699 -32.24 38.15 -17.36
N ASP A 700 -31.04 38.14 -16.77
CA ASP A 700 -30.16 36.96 -16.76
C ASP A 700 -30.45 36.15 -15.48
N ILE A 701 -30.66 34.83 -15.58
CA ILE A 701 -30.77 33.94 -14.41
C ILE A 701 -29.37 33.40 -14.08
N VAL A 702 -28.94 33.58 -12.83
CA VAL A 702 -27.68 33.07 -12.30
C VAL A 702 -27.95 31.85 -11.43
N ALA A 703 -27.15 30.80 -11.59
CA ALA A 703 -27.16 29.63 -10.71
C ALA A 703 -25.83 29.49 -9.97
N LYS A 704 -25.86 29.51 -8.63
CA LYS A 704 -24.71 29.21 -7.77
C LYS A 704 -24.78 27.78 -7.27
N TYR A 705 -23.75 26.99 -7.55
CA TYR A 705 -23.58 25.64 -7.02
C TYR A 705 -22.58 25.70 -5.88
N THR A 706 -23.03 25.36 -4.67
CA THR A 706 -22.23 25.45 -3.45
C THR A 706 -21.87 24.05 -2.97
N PHE A 707 -20.57 23.77 -2.87
CA PHE A 707 -20.03 22.48 -2.49
C PHE A 707 -19.40 22.52 -1.11
N LEU A 708 -19.53 21.43 -0.37
CA LEU A 708 -18.68 21.17 0.79
C LEU A 708 -17.32 20.71 0.26
N VAL A 709 -16.24 21.38 0.66
CA VAL A 709 -14.89 21.07 0.20
C VAL A 709 -13.94 20.86 1.37
N GLU A 710 -13.01 19.92 1.19
CA GLU A 710 -11.80 19.83 2.00
C GLU A 710 -10.69 20.62 1.30
N VAL A 711 -9.81 21.23 2.09
CA VAL A 711 -8.71 22.06 1.60
C VAL A 711 -7.39 21.66 2.27
N HIS A 712 -6.28 22.04 1.64
CA HIS A 712 -4.92 21.93 2.16
C HIS A 712 -4.11 23.19 1.81
N GLU A 713 -3.02 23.42 2.55
CA GLU A 713 -1.99 24.48 2.40
C GLU A 713 -2.45 25.90 1.96
N ALA A 714 -2.12 26.90 2.77
CA ALA A 714 -2.19 28.32 2.37
C ALA A 714 -0.79 28.88 2.03
N LYS A 715 -0.68 29.74 1.00
CA LYS A 715 0.61 30.36 0.61
C LYS A 715 1.20 31.23 1.74
N PRO A 716 2.54 31.23 1.97
CA PRO A 716 3.19 32.24 2.81
C PRO A 716 2.99 33.64 2.22
N ALA A 717 2.81 34.64 3.07
CA ALA A 717 2.74 36.05 2.64
C ALA A 717 4.09 36.46 2.03
N VAL A 718 4.14 36.63 0.71
CA VAL A 718 5.25 37.33 0.06
C VAL A 718 4.96 38.83 0.18
N SER A 719 5.55 39.47 1.20
CA SER A 719 5.64 40.93 1.24
C SER A 719 6.67 41.37 0.20
N GLY A 720 6.20 41.93 -0.92
CA GLY A 720 7.06 42.67 -1.83
C GLY A 720 7.43 44.02 -1.24
N GLY A 721 8.70 44.42 -1.37
CA GLY A 721 9.17 45.79 -1.24
C GLY A 721 9.91 46.14 0.06
N ASP A 722 11.23 46.27 -0.06
CA ASP A 722 12.20 47.06 0.72
C ASP A 722 12.13 47.16 2.27
N HIS A 723 13.24 46.72 2.88
CA HIS A 723 13.87 47.23 4.10
C HIS A 723 12.96 47.78 5.22
N ASP A 724 12.60 46.94 6.20
CA ASP A 724 12.81 47.26 7.62
C ASP A 724 12.74 46.01 8.51
N GLU A 725 13.76 45.82 9.36
CA GLU A 725 13.77 44.77 10.38
C GLU A 725 12.87 45.20 11.56
N GLY A 726 11.67 44.61 11.67
CA GLY A 726 10.71 45.00 12.71
C GLY A 726 9.76 43.88 13.19
N ARG A 727 10.25 43.05 14.11
CA ARG A 727 9.54 42.24 15.13
C ARG A 727 8.04 41.92 14.93
N LEU A 728 7.74 40.63 14.74
CA LEU A 728 6.62 39.96 15.41
C LEU A 728 7.17 39.06 16.54
N PRO A 729 6.52 38.99 17.73
CA PRO A 729 7.12 38.41 18.92
C PRO A 729 7.19 36.89 18.86
N ALA A 730 8.40 36.37 19.09
CA ALA A 730 8.68 34.95 19.25
C ALA A 730 8.14 34.42 20.58
N ASN A 731 7.23 33.44 20.54
CA ASN A 731 7.03 32.53 21.65
C ASN A 731 8.13 31.45 21.59
N LYS A 732 9.24 31.68 22.30
CA LYS A 732 10.21 30.65 22.63
C LYS A 732 9.71 29.86 23.84
N LEU A 733 9.56 28.54 23.67
CA LEU A 733 9.82 27.56 24.71
C LEU A 733 10.88 26.58 24.17
N GLY A 734 11.82 26.21 25.05
CA GLY A 734 13.09 25.60 24.68
C GLY A 734 13.01 24.18 24.13
N ASN A 735 14.14 23.80 23.52
CA ASN A 735 14.56 22.45 23.13
C ASN A 735 14.11 22.11 21.70
N GLY A 736 14.90 22.59 20.74
CA GLY A 736 14.56 22.59 19.33
C GLY A 736 14.67 21.22 18.66
N THR A 737 13.60 20.86 17.97
CA THR A 737 13.65 20.33 16.61
C THR A 737 12.36 20.79 15.93
N VAL A 738 12.42 21.85 15.13
CA VAL A 738 11.31 22.22 14.24
C VAL A 738 11.45 21.33 13.01
N VAL A 739 10.50 20.42 12.82
CA VAL A 739 10.34 19.68 11.56
C VAL A 739 9.56 20.60 10.61
N PRO A 740 10.12 21.06 9.48
CA PRO A 740 9.35 21.79 8.49
C PRO A 740 8.35 20.84 7.82
N GLY A 741 7.07 21.21 7.78
CA GLY A 741 6.06 20.50 6.96
C GLY A 741 4.84 19.91 7.68
N LEU A 742 4.59 20.22 8.95
CA LEU A 742 3.34 19.83 9.62
C LEU A 742 2.96 20.81 10.75
N GLU A 743 2.83 22.09 10.41
CA GLU A 743 2.07 23.01 11.27
C GLU A 743 0.58 22.76 11.05
N ARG A 744 -0.09 22.12 12.03
CA ARG A 744 -1.56 22.25 12.17
C ARG A 744 -1.84 23.75 12.38
N GLY A 745 -2.48 24.40 11.41
CA GLY A 745 -2.69 25.84 11.42
C GLY A 745 -2.60 26.46 10.02
N TRP A 746 -3.41 26.03 9.05
CA TRP A 746 -3.62 26.85 7.84
C TRP A 746 -4.74 27.87 8.06
N GLU A 747 -5.55 27.69 9.11
CA GLU A 747 -6.74 28.47 9.42
C GLU A 747 -6.47 29.94 9.73
N HIS A 748 -5.22 30.27 10.12
CA HIS A 748 -4.75 31.64 10.35
C HIS A 748 -3.99 32.22 9.14
N ARG A 749 -3.84 31.45 8.06
CA ARG A 749 -3.08 31.81 6.86
C ARG A 749 -3.99 32.15 5.66
N ILE A 750 -5.27 32.44 5.91
CA ILE A 750 -6.22 32.89 4.88
C ILE A 750 -5.68 34.16 4.22
N LYS A 751 -5.62 34.16 2.89
CA LYS A 751 -5.19 35.30 2.10
C LYS A 751 -6.35 35.76 1.23
N LEU A 752 -6.94 36.88 1.62
CA LEU A 752 -8.01 37.51 0.86
C LEU A 752 -7.48 38.14 -0.42
N ASP A 753 -8.27 38.09 -1.50
CA ASP A 753 -8.12 39.05 -2.59
C ASP A 753 -8.64 40.41 -2.11
N PRO A 754 -7.76 41.42 -1.91
CA PRO A 754 -8.19 42.72 -1.41
C PRO A 754 -9.06 43.51 -2.41
N ALA A 755 -9.14 43.10 -3.68
CA ALA A 755 -10.03 43.71 -4.66
C ALA A 755 -11.50 43.30 -4.45
N GLU A 756 -11.73 42.13 -3.85
CA GLU A 756 -13.06 41.52 -3.72
C GLU A 756 -13.51 41.34 -2.26
N HIS A 757 -12.56 41.16 -1.34
CA HIS A 757 -12.82 40.81 0.05
C HIS A 757 -12.00 41.64 1.04
N ARG A 758 -12.63 42.00 2.17
CA ARG A 758 -12.03 42.91 3.18
C ARG A 758 -11.75 42.26 4.54
N ALA A 759 -12.42 41.16 4.86
CA ALA A 759 -12.27 40.46 6.13
C ALA A 759 -12.63 38.97 5.96
N PHE A 760 -12.14 38.11 6.86
CA PHE A 760 -12.59 36.72 6.99
C PHE A 760 -12.81 36.40 8.46
N GLU A 761 -13.73 35.48 8.74
CA GLU A 761 -14.07 35.03 10.09
C GLU A 761 -14.39 33.53 10.08
N TRP A 762 -14.11 32.86 11.21
CA TRP A 762 -14.51 31.47 11.45
C TRP A 762 -15.75 31.44 12.33
N VAL A 763 -16.91 31.23 11.71
CA VAL A 763 -18.21 31.40 12.34
C VAL A 763 -18.85 30.07 12.75
N THR A 764 -19.59 30.09 13.83
CA THR A 764 -20.42 28.99 14.31
C THR A 764 -21.79 28.98 13.64
N GLU A 765 -22.48 27.85 13.69
CA GLU A 765 -23.85 27.73 13.17
C GLU A 765 -24.83 28.73 13.80
N GLU A 766 -24.67 29.00 15.11
CA GLU A 766 -25.53 29.93 15.84
C GLU A 766 -25.30 31.37 15.40
N GLU A 767 -24.05 31.75 15.13
CA GLU A 767 -23.72 33.08 14.60
C GLU A 767 -24.30 33.30 13.20
N ILE A 768 -24.36 32.25 12.37
CA ILE A 768 -25.04 32.31 11.06
C ILE A 768 -26.55 32.47 11.24
N ARG A 769 -27.17 31.68 12.13
CA ARG A 769 -28.61 31.76 12.42
C ARG A 769 -29.01 33.17 12.89
N GLN A 770 -28.25 33.74 13.81
CA GLN A 770 -28.45 35.11 14.29
C GLN A 770 -28.26 36.16 13.18
N GLY A 771 -27.29 35.93 12.29
CA GLY A 771 -27.05 36.77 11.12
C GLY A 771 -28.22 36.84 10.13
N GLU A 772 -29.01 35.78 10.03
CA GLU A 772 -30.17 35.69 9.13
C GLU A 772 -31.49 36.16 9.77
N GLU A 773 -31.62 36.05 11.09
CA GLU A 773 -32.84 36.43 11.83
C GLU A 773 -32.90 37.93 12.18
N ASP A 774 -31.76 38.58 12.39
CA ASP A 774 -31.69 40.01 12.77
C ASP A 774 -31.25 40.88 11.58
N SER A 775 -32.01 41.95 11.31
CA SER A 775 -31.65 42.97 10.32
C SER A 775 -30.31 43.67 10.58
N GLU A 776 -29.82 43.65 11.83
CA GLU A 776 -28.50 44.16 12.27
C GLU A 776 -27.44 43.05 12.49
N GLY A 777 -27.72 41.79 12.13
CA GLY A 777 -26.83 40.65 12.33
C GLY A 777 -25.46 40.79 11.63
N LYS A 778 -24.37 40.48 12.35
CA LYS A 778 -22.96 40.67 11.89
C LYS A 778 -22.63 39.91 10.60
N PHE A 779 -23.20 38.71 10.42
CA PHE A 779 -22.84 37.75 9.34
C PHE A 779 -23.94 37.56 8.28
N LYS A 780 -24.64 38.64 7.94
CA LYS A 780 -25.72 38.61 6.96
C LYS A 780 -25.25 38.10 5.59
N SER A 781 -25.88 37.03 5.09
CA SER A 781 -25.60 36.46 3.77
C SER A 781 -26.47 37.09 2.68
N PHE A 782 -26.12 36.86 1.41
CA PHE A 782 -26.96 37.30 0.28
C PHE A 782 -27.69 36.13 -0.39
N ALA A 783 -28.85 36.42 -0.99
CA ALA A 783 -29.61 35.52 -1.85
C ALA A 783 -29.94 34.13 -1.27
N GLY A 784 -30.21 34.04 0.05
CA GLY A 784 -30.64 32.79 0.69
C GLY A 784 -29.51 31.82 1.06
N GLN A 785 -28.26 32.21 0.86
CA GLN A 785 -27.10 31.39 1.17
C GLN A 785 -26.95 31.02 2.65
N GLY A 786 -27.49 31.81 3.57
CA GLY A 786 -27.50 31.48 4.99
C GLY A 786 -28.20 30.15 5.27
N LYS A 787 -29.27 29.84 4.52
CA LYS A 787 -29.90 28.52 4.57
C LYS A 787 -28.96 27.42 4.07
N THR A 788 -28.32 27.62 2.92
CA THR A 788 -27.33 26.68 2.35
C THR A 788 -26.19 26.42 3.34
N MET A 789 -25.71 27.43 4.06
CA MET A 789 -24.69 27.27 5.11
C MET A 789 -25.20 26.46 6.31
N LEU A 790 -26.42 26.72 6.79
CA LEU A 790 -27.04 25.96 7.87
C LEU A 790 -27.27 24.50 7.49
N ASP A 791 -27.68 24.23 6.25
CA ASP A 791 -27.83 22.88 5.69
C ASP A 791 -26.47 22.14 5.69
N ALA A 792 -25.37 22.83 5.38
CA ALA A 792 -24.02 22.23 5.48
C ALA A 792 -23.64 21.81 6.91
N PHE A 793 -23.97 22.64 7.92
CA PHE A 793 -23.76 22.28 9.33
C PHE A 793 -24.57 21.04 9.73
N GLN A 794 -25.81 20.93 9.25
CA GLN A 794 -26.63 19.74 9.46
C GLN A 794 -26.02 18.50 8.79
N MET A 795 -25.60 18.59 7.53
CA MET A 795 -24.96 17.49 6.81
C MET A 795 -23.70 16.97 7.52
N LEU A 796 -22.88 17.88 8.09
CA LEU A 796 -21.68 17.50 8.85
C LEU A 796 -22.00 16.77 10.16
N ARG A 797 -23.11 17.13 10.84
CA ARG A 797 -23.58 16.41 12.03
C ARG A 797 -24.03 15.01 11.69
N GLU A 798 -24.87 14.87 10.67
CA GLU A 798 -25.38 13.56 10.24
C GLU A 798 -24.24 12.63 9.84
N ARG A 799 -23.23 13.14 9.12
CA ARG A 799 -22.01 12.38 8.79
C ARG A 799 -21.16 12.04 10.02
N SER A 800 -21.05 12.93 11.00
CA SER A 800 -20.30 12.66 12.25
C SER A 800 -20.99 11.66 13.18
N LEU A 801 -22.30 11.45 13.03
CA LEU A 801 -23.07 10.41 13.74
C LEU A 801 -23.01 9.05 13.04
N LEU A 802 -22.63 9.03 11.76
CA LEU A 802 -22.47 7.84 10.93
C LEU A 802 -21.02 7.33 10.84
N ALA A 803 -20.04 8.15 11.24
CA ALA A 803 -18.61 7.85 11.34
C ALA A 803 -18.23 7.53 12.79
#